data_AF-A0A7W6Q9M9-F1
#
_entry.id   AF-A0A7W6Q9M9-F1
#
_cell.length_a   1.000
_cell.length_b   1.000
_cell.length_c   1.000
_cell.angle_alpha   90.00
_cell.angle_beta   90.00
_cell.angle_gamma   90.00
#
_symmetry.space_group_name_H-M   'P 1'
#
loop_
_entity.id
_entity.type
_entity.pdbx_description
1 polymer ?
#
loop_
_entity_poly.entity_id
_entity_poly.type
_entity_poly.pdbx_seq_one_letter_code
_entity_poly.pdbx_strand_id
1 'polypeptide(L)'
;MALNILDTNGATVTKTGAEFEAYDVIRNSEANPAAPVSLTVSDSSVVDLADELGSVSAFVIGSYYGNAITTGAGNDTISGDDGNDTLNGGAGDDVISGGSGDDKLIGGAGNDTIFDGGIPWPGTGDQQQLTDIDAGDGDDSIIVERYNPLISGTVDGGAGIDTLQTSSLDGLTIKNIEVLQTWPYTVSGSSAQFESFDHIIGSTDPLLNSFASLEVTDSAHVDLSDELANRRAFIWDWNNPSGVDVKTGDGDDEFQGSDVNDIFDGSGGNDYFAGNGGNDKLTGGAGDDEIDGGDGTDTAVFAGNFADYSLAQENFNNVVTSALEGTNTLRDVEFARFADGVYDFATGTFTADSTEPGIPLNILETNGAVITKTGAEFETYDVIRHSETNPLLAATLVISDSGTVDLSDELGSGSANVTGSSGDDVITTGTGNDTISGGDGADTLNGGAGYDHLHGGTGNDTLNGGDGNDQIFGDGGNDVIRGGAGNDTITDGDVGNFSPDLGLVPEILDIDAGNGSDVVIVQPFAPLVSGTVNGGDGFDTLQAPDLRGLTIENFEVLDTGRFQVAGSSAQFESFDSIIGSINPFDVVSRPSLAITDSAHLDLSDELGDHGAFITGYGSSIDVKTGGGDDDFTGTDGNDIFEGNGGYDIIDGGAGTDTAVFSGNFSDYMLGFRYDNQSHIVMSLSGQDGEDMLTDVEFARFADGVYDFATQTFESTNNAPTNIQLSKTALSEDTPIWTTVGLLSAKDADGDTLTYTLLDGADDHFRLKGNRIVTSKTFDYETAKSHTIKVAVSDGKVTVEKDITINVLDVNEAPVNQAPIKLSFSRSSISENVAIGTSVGLLSAVDPEGGTVKWRLTDDADGIFKLVGNKIQTKAAIDFESNHSLTFTAEAYDAAGNITSHDFTLAVKDVFEPSSSSLLHDALI
;
A
#
# COMPACT_ATOMS: atom_id res chain seq x y z
N MET A 1 -27.06 -26.81 -11.39
CA MET A 1 -27.79 -25.84 -10.54
C MET A 1 -28.64 -24.98 -11.47
N ALA A 2 -29.61 -24.22 -10.98
CA ALA A 2 -30.38 -23.32 -11.85
C ALA A 2 -29.54 -22.07 -12.10
N LEU A 3 -29.46 -21.61 -13.35
CA LEU A 3 -28.74 -20.40 -13.73
C LEU A 3 -29.39 -19.19 -13.03
N ASN A 4 -28.61 -18.41 -12.29
CA ASN A 4 -29.02 -17.18 -11.65
C ASN A 4 -28.96 -16.05 -12.69
N ILE A 5 -30.12 -15.66 -13.23
CA ILE A 5 -30.20 -14.69 -14.32
C ILE A 5 -30.78 -13.37 -13.82
N LEU A 6 -30.14 -12.26 -14.17
CA LEU A 6 -30.69 -10.91 -14.00
C LEU A 6 -31.32 -10.43 -15.32
N ASP A 7 -32.64 -10.26 -15.34
CA ASP A 7 -33.37 -9.60 -16.44
C ASP A 7 -33.64 -8.12 -16.06
N THR A 8 -32.93 -7.17 -16.67
CA THR A 8 -33.08 -5.72 -16.35
C THR A 8 -34.39 -5.12 -16.86
N ASN A 9 -35.00 -5.74 -17.87
CA ASN A 9 -36.21 -5.33 -18.59
C ASN A 9 -36.18 -3.86 -19.05
N GLY A 10 -34.98 -3.36 -19.38
CA GLY A 10 -34.76 -1.97 -19.80
C GLY A 10 -34.79 -0.95 -18.67
N ALA A 11 -34.75 -1.38 -17.41
CA ALA A 11 -34.54 -0.49 -16.26
C ALA A 11 -33.05 -0.40 -15.90
N THR A 12 -32.64 0.73 -15.34
CA THR A 12 -31.34 0.85 -14.65
C THR A 12 -31.38 0.06 -13.36
N VAL A 13 -30.44 -0.87 -13.18
CA VAL A 13 -30.33 -1.71 -11.98
C VAL A 13 -29.16 -1.22 -11.15
N THR A 14 -29.41 -0.87 -9.88
CA THR A 14 -28.39 -0.42 -8.93
C THR A 14 -28.12 -1.50 -7.90
N LYS A 15 -26.86 -1.94 -7.78
CA LYS A 15 -26.40 -3.01 -6.88
C LYS A 15 -24.96 -2.75 -6.41
N THR A 16 -24.49 -3.49 -5.43
CA THR A 16 -23.04 -3.54 -5.12
C THR A 16 -22.32 -4.41 -6.15
N GLY A 17 -21.00 -4.30 -6.29
CA GLY A 17 -20.23 -5.17 -7.19
C GLY A 17 -20.45 -6.65 -6.91
N ALA A 18 -20.23 -7.06 -5.65
CA ALA A 18 -20.47 -8.44 -5.20
C ALA A 18 -21.93 -8.94 -5.40
N GLU A 19 -22.90 -8.04 -5.58
CA GLU A 19 -24.27 -8.41 -5.91
C GLU A 19 -24.49 -8.63 -7.41
N PHE A 20 -23.69 -8.02 -8.28
CA PHE A 20 -23.67 -8.31 -9.71
C PHE A 20 -22.95 -9.64 -10.00
N GLU A 21 -21.77 -9.86 -9.39
CA GLU A 21 -20.98 -11.11 -9.46
C GLU A 21 -21.72 -12.37 -8.98
N ALA A 22 -22.83 -12.18 -8.26
CA ALA A 22 -23.64 -13.31 -7.80
C ALA A 22 -24.50 -13.92 -8.93
N TYR A 23 -24.66 -13.24 -10.06
CA TYR A 23 -25.42 -13.71 -11.21
C TYR A 23 -24.53 -14.53 -12.15
N ASP A 24 -25.10 -15.49 -12.86
CA ASP A 24 -24.39 -16.21 -13.92
C ASP A 24 -24.58 -15.53 -15.30
N VAL A 25 -25.64 -14.72 -15.45
CA VAL A 25 -25.97 -14.00 -16.70
C VAL A 25 -26.74 -12.73 -16.38
N ILE A 26 -26.30 -11.60 -16.94
CA ILE A 26 -27.01 -10.32 -16.98
C ILE A 26 -27.49 -10.06 -18.40
N ARG A 27 -28.78 -9.75 -18.57
CA ARG A 27 -29.37 -9.47 -19.89
C ARG A 27 -30.57 -8.54 -19.79
N ASN A 28 -31.00 -8.01 -20.93
CA ASN A 28 -32.17 -7.12 -20.94
C ASN A 28 -33.47 -7.89 -20.63
N SER A 29 -33.80 -8.92 -21.39
CA SER A 29 -34.95 -9.79 -21.08
C SER A 29 -34.89 -11.11 -21.83
N GLU A 30 -35.66 -12.12 -21.42
CA GLU A 30 -35.79 -13.37 -22.18
C GLU A 30 -36.24 -13.15 -23.64
N ALA A 31 -37.06 -12.12 -23.90
CA ALA A 31 -37.56 -11.80 -25.23
C ALA A 31 -36.54 -11.04 -26.10
N ASN A 32 -35.59 -10.35 -25.47
CA ASN A 32 -34.57 -9.57 -26.15
C ASN A 32 -33.24 -9.60 -25.37
N PRO A 33 -32.57 -10.76 -25.32
CA PRO A 33 -31.45 -10.97 -24.40
C PRO A 33 -30.21 -10.13 -24.74
N ALA A 34 -30.04 -9.75 -26.01
CA ALA A 34 -28.88 -8.98 -26.48
C ALA A 34 -29.14 -7.46 -26.57
N ALA A 35 -30.30 -6.97 -26.11
CA ALA A 35 -30.48 -5.53 -26.02
C ALA A 35 -29.60 -4.93 -24.92
N PRO A 36 -29.15 -3.67 -25.08
CA PRO A 36 -28.31 -3.05 -24.07
C PRO A 36 -28.97 -3.01 -22.70
N VAL A 37 -28.14 -3.14 -21.67
CA VAL A 37 -28.53 -3.03 -20.26
C VAL A 37 -27.98 -1.75 -19.63
N SER A 38 -28.51 -1.34 -18.49
CA SER A 38 -28.01 -0.19 -17.73
C SER A 38 -27.83 -0.57 -16.27
N LEU A 39 -26.62 -0.40 -15.75
CA LEU A 39 -26.18 -0.86 -14.44
C LEU A 39 -25.55 0.31 -13.67
N THR A 40 -25.68 0.29 -12.35
CA THR A 40 -25.02 1.25 -11.46
C THR A 40 -24.37 0.49 -10.30
N VAL A 41 -23.06 0.62 -10.15
CA VAL A 41 -22.30 0.09 -9.03
C VAL A 41 -22.39 1.10 -7.88
N SER A 42 -22.86 0.66 -6.72
CA SER A 42 -23.25 1.56 -5.61
C SER A 42 -22.23 1.66 -4.48
N ASP A 43 -21.12 0.93 -4.58
CA ASP A 43 -20.01 0.85 -3.63
C ASP A 43 -18.67 0.84 -4.36
N SER A 44 -17.56 0.83 -3.61
CA SER A 44 -16.18 0.86 -4.12
C SER A 44 -15.59 -0.54 -4.38
N SER A 45 -16.44 -1.55 -4.60
CA SER A 45 -15.97 -2.92 -4.81
C SER A 45 -15.45 -3.12 -6.22
N VAL A 46 -14.49 -4.04 -6.38
CA VAL A 46 -14.11 -4.60 -7.69
C VAL A 46 -15.31 -5.33 -8.28
N VAL A 47 -15.60 -5.08 -9.56
CA VAL A 47 -16.67 -5.70 -10.34
C VAL A 47 -16.09 -6.17 -11.67
N ASP A 48 -16.18 -7.46 -11.94
CA ASP A 48 -15.79 -8.09 -13.19
C ASP A 48 -17.03 -8.68 -13.88
N LEU A 49 -17.68 -7.88 -14.72
CA LEU A 49 -18.92 -8.26 -15.40
C LEU A 49 -18.69 -9.08 -16.68
N ALA A 50 -17.46 -9.49 -16.95
CA ALA A 50 -17.07 -10.03 -18.26
C ALA A 50 -17.83 -11.32 -18.61
N ASP A 51 -17.98 -12.24 -17.66
CA ASP A 51 -18.68 -13.51 -17.89
C ASP A 51 -20.20 -13.40 -17.71
N GLU A 52 -20.70 -12.48 -16.87
CA GLU A 52 -22.14 -12.26 -16.73
C GLU A 52 -22.75 -11.53 -17.92
N LEU A 53 -22.08 -10.52 -18.47
CA LEU A 53 -22.53 -9.79 -19.65
C LEU A 53 -22.27 -10.59 -20.92
N GLY A 54 -21.12 -11.27 -21.02
CA GLY A 54 -20.69 -11.90 -22.25
C GLY A 54 -20.70 -10.88 -23.38
N SER A 55 -21.45 -11.11 -24.46
CA SER A 55 -21.52 -10.19 -25.61
C SER A 55 -22.64 -9.14 -25.54
N VAL A 56 -23.17 -8.85 -24.35
CA VAL A 56 -24.30 -7.91 -24.17
C VAL A 56 -23.76 -6.53 -23.84
N SER A 57 -24.03 -5.56 -24.72
CA SER A 57 -23.71 -4.15 -24.46
C SER A 57 -24.33 -3.64 -23.15
N ALA A 58 -23.59 -2.85 -22.40
CA ALA A 58 -23.95 -2.35 -21.10
C ALA A 58 -23.58 -0.86 -20.97
N PHE A 59 -24.45 -0.12 -20.30
CA PHE A 59 -24.16 1.21 -19.80
C PHE A 59 -23.92 1.09 -18.29
N VAL A 60 -22.68 1.24 -17.84
CA VAL A 60 -22.26 1.04 -16.45
C VAL A 60 -21.79 2.37 -15.87
N ILE A 61 -22.36 2.77 -14.74
CA ILE A 61 -21.89 3.92 -13.97
C ILE A 61 -21.35 3.44 -12.63
N GLY A 62 -20.16 3.90 -12.28
CA GLY A 62 -19.52 3.77 -10.98
C GLY A 62 -20.19 4.61 -9.90
N SER A 63 -19.44 4.84 -8.84
CA SER A 63 -19.84 5.57 -7.65
C SER A 63 -18.91 6.77 -7.46
N TYR A 64 -19.08 7.53 -6.38
CA TYR A 64 -18.19 8.65 -6.03
C TYR A 64 -16.94 8.18 -5.23
N TYR A 65 -16.64 6.88 -5.29
CA TYR A 65 -15.47 6.25 -4.70
C TYR A 65 -14.69 5.56 -5.81
N GLY A 66 -13.38 5.35 -5.63
CA GLY A 66 -12.59 4.56 -6.56
C GLY A 66 -13.21 3.18 -6.82
N ASN A 67 -13.48 2.90 -8.09
CA ASN A 67 -14.15 1.73 -8.61
C ASN A 67 -13.23 0.97 -9.57
N ALA A 68 -13.16 -0.36 -9.41
CA ALA A 68 -12.58 -1.22 -10.43
C ALA A 68 -13.71 -1.95 -11.17
N ILE A 69 -13.90 -1.66 -12.46
CA ILE A 69 -15.01 -2.17 -13.27
C ILE A 69 -14.46 -2.74 -14.58
N THR A 70 -14.71 -4.03 -14.81
CA THR A 70 -14.48 -4.69 -16.10
C THR A 70 -15.81 -5.06 -16.73
N THR A 71 -15.98 -4.80 -18.02
CA THR A 71 -17.17 -5.20 -18.80
C THR A 71 -16.88 -6.32 -19.81
N GLY A 72 -17.80 -6.55 -20.74
CA GLY A 72 -17.87 -7.78 -21.52
C GLY A 72 -17.25 -7.67 -22.90
N ALA A 73 -17.75 -8.52 -23.80
CA ALA A 73 -17.43 -8.53 -25.22
C ALA A 73 -18.46 -7.76 -26.08
N GLY A 74 -19.22 -6.85 -25.49
CA GLY A 74 -20.20 -6.02 -26.18
C GLY A 74 -19.74 -4.57 -26.21
N ASN A 75 -20.30 -3.77 -27.12
CA ASN A 75 -20.02 -2.33 -27.18
C ASN A 75 -20.59 -1.64 -25.92
N ASP A 76 -19.74 -1.43 -24.95
CA ASP A 76 -20.05 -1.00 -23.61
C ASP A 76 -19.83 0.51 -23.45
N THR A 77 -20.42 1.08 -22.41
CA THR A 77 -20.20 2.48 -22.04
C THR A 77 -20.02 2.52 -20.54
N ILE A 78 -18.83 2.88 -20.10
CA ILE A 78 -18.41 2.89 -18.69
C ILE A 78 -18.13 4.32 -18.26
N SER A 79 -18.60 4.69 -17.07
CA SER A 79 -18.29 5.98 -16.45
C SER A 79 -17.89 5.74 -14.99
N GLY A 80 -16.70 6.16 -14.59
CA GLY A 80 -16.17 6.05 -13.22
C GLY A 80 -16.86 6.99 -12.23
N ASP A 81 -17.09 8.23 -12.66
CA ASP A 81 -17.66 9.36 -11.89
C ASP A 81 -16.59 10.12 -11.07
N ASP A 82 -16.58 10.04 -9.73
CA ASP A 82 -15.51 10.64 -8.90
C ASP A 82 -14.75 9.51 -8.20
N GLY A 83 -13.44 9.61 -8.07
CA GLY A 83 -12.60 8.60 -7.42
C GLY A 83 -11.43 8.20 -8.30
N ASN A 84 -10.51 7.42 -7.77
CA ASN A 84 -9.44 6.83 -8.58
C ASN A 84 -9.96 5.50 -9.12
N ASP A 85 -10.39 5.50 -10.38
CA ASP A 85 -11.08 4.37 -10.99
C ASP A 85 -10.14 3.50 -11.83
N THR A 86 -10.48 2.23 -11.99
CA THR A 86 -9.84 1.29 -12.92
C THR A 86 -10.94 0.70 -13.80
N LEU A 87 -11.02 1.15 -15.05
CA LEU A 87 -12.10 0.82 -15.97
C LEU A 87 -11.56 0.00 -17.14
N ASN A 88 -12.21 -1.12 -17.46
CA ASN A 88 -11.82 -1.98 -18.58
C ASN A 88 -13.05 -2.32 -19.44
N GLY A 89 -13.02 -1.90 -20.72
CA GLY A 89 -14.08 -2.13 -21.71
C GLY A 89 -14.25 -3.60 -22.06
N GLY A 90 -13.13 -4.29 -22.26
CA GLY A 90 -13.08 -5.70 -22.60
C GLY A 90 -12.96 -5.88 -24.11
N ALA A 91 -13.99 -6.37 -24.78
CA ALA A 91 -13.98 -6.46 -26.25
C ALA A 91 -15.23 -5.79 -26.81
N GLY A 92 -15.12 -5.15 -27.97
CA GLY A 92 -16.20 -4.33 -28.50
C GLY A 92 -15.67 -2.95 -28.87
N ASP A 93 -16.53 -2.12 -29.44
CA ASP A 93 -16.21 -0.70 -29.60
C ASP A 93 -16.83 0.03 -28.40
N ASP A 94 -16.00 0.31 -27.41
CA ASP A 94 -16.40 0.75 -26.08
C ASP A 94 -16.24 2.26 -25.89
N VAL A 95 -16.98 2.82 -24.94
CA VAL A 95 -16.88 4.22 -24.55
C VAL A 95 -16.55 4.30 -23.07
N ILE A 96 -15.35 4.73 -22.72
CA ILE A 96 -14.86 4.73 -21.34
C ILE A 96 -14.64 6.17 -20.90
N SER A 97 -15.15 6.52 -19.72
CA SER A 97 -14.93 7.83 -19.11
C SER A 97 -14.50 7.65 -17.66
N GLY A 98 -13.28 8.06 -17.32
CA GLY A 98 -12.77 8.01 -15.94
C GLY A 98 -13.58 8.93 -15.03
N GLY A 99 -13.44 10.24 -15.26
CA GLY A 99 -14.19 11.27 -14.55
C GLY A 99 -13.24 12.14 -13.74
N SER A 100 -13.52 12.36 -12.46
CA SER A 100 -12.61 13.08 -11.57
C SER A 100 -11.75 12.11 -10.76
N GLY A 101 -10.43 12.22 -10.86
CA GLY A 101 -9.50 11.41 -10.07
C GLY A 101 -8.34 10.89 -10.91
N ASP A 102 -7.47 10.10 -10.29
CA ASP A 102 -6.39 9.41 -11.01
C ASP A 102 -6.92 8.07 -11.51
N ASP A 103 -7.22 8.01 -12.81
CA ASP A 103 -7.94 6.92 -13.42
C ASP A 103 -7.02 6.05 -14.28
N LYS A 104 -7.22 4.74 -14.22
CA LYS A 104 -6.65 3.76 -15.13
C LYS A 104 -7.72 3.29 -16.11
N LEU A 105 -7.54 3.55 -17.40
CA LEU A 105 -8.54 3.30 -18.44
C LEU A 105 -7.99 2.31 -19.47
N ILE A 106 -8.68 1.18 -19.64
CA ILE A 106 -8.29 0.10 -20.54
C ILE A 106 -9.40 -0.09 -21.57
N GLY A 107 -9.14 0.18 -22.85
CA GLY A 107 -10.12 -0.03 -23.93
C GLY A 107 -10.36 -1.52 -24.15
N GLY A 108 -9.33 -2.21 -24.62
CA GLY A 108 -9.33 -3.65 -24.79
C GLY A 108 -9.21 -4.04 -26.26
N ALA A 109 -10.24 -4.62 -26.87
CA ALA A 109 -10.20 -5.01 -28.28
C ALA A 109 -11.40 -4.50 -29.05
N GLY A 110 -11.18 -3.75 -30.12
CA GLY A 110 -12.18 -3.06 -30.92
C GLY A 110 -11.85 -1.58 -30.99
N ASN A 111 -12.71 -0.76 -31.59
CA ASN A 111 -12.39 0.65 -31.79
C ASN A 111 -12.99 1.49 -30.66
N ASP A 112 -12.18 1.78 -29.65
CA ASP A 112 -12.62 2.35 -28.40
C ASP A 112 -12.56 3.88 -28.39
N THR A 113 -13.40 4.49 -27.57
CA THR A 113 -13.37 5.93 -27.31
C THR A 113 -13.18 6.18 -25.82
N ILE A 114 -12.01 6.71 -25.45
CA ILE A 114 -11.59 6.89 -24.07
C ILE A 114 -11.56 8.38 -23.73
N PHE A 115 -12.18 8.74 -22.61
CA PHE A 115 -12.27 10.11 -22.10
C PHE A 115 -11.68 10.17 -20.70
N ASP A 116 -10.49 10.78 -20.57
CA ASP A 116 -9.92 11.14 -19.28
C ASP A 116 -10.16 12.63 -19.01
N GLY A 117 -11.23 12.93 -18.26
CA GLY A 117 -11.69 14.31 -18.08
C GLY A 117 -12.88 14.50 -17.13
N GLY A 118 -12.63 15.24 -16.06
CA GLY A 118 -13.61 15.81 -15.15
C GLY A 118 -13.12 17.18 -14.66
N ILE A 119 -13.98 18.21 -14.66
CA ILE A 119 -13.59 19.53 -14.15
C ILE A 119 -13.44 19.39 -12.63
N PRO A 120 -12.27 19.67 -12.00
CA PRO A 120 -12.13 19.60 -10.56
C PRO A 120 -13.18 20.48 -9.90
N TRP A 121 -13.98 19.92 -8.99
CA TRP A 121 -14.91 20.73 -8.21
C TRP A 121 -14.12 21.80 -7.44
N PRO A 122 -14.56 23.07 -7.40
CA PRO A 122 -13.81 24.14 -6.74
C PRO A 122 -13.59 23.80 -5.25
N GLY A 123 -12.38 23.37 -4.89
CA GLY A 123 -12.02 23.04 -3.52
C GLY A 123 -11.03 21.88 -3.30
N THR A 124 -10.67 21.11 -4.34
CA THR A 124 -9.72 19.97 -4.23
C THR A 124 -8.24 20.36 -4.30
N GLY A 125 -7.92 21.60 -4.67
CA GLY A 125 -6.52 22.04 -4.78
C GLY A 125 -5.85 21.58 -6.08
N ASP A 126 -4.81 22.29 -6.48
CA ASP A 126 -4.00 21.99 -7.66
C ASP A 126 -3.14 20.74 -7.38
N GLN A 127 -3.73 19.54 -7.45
CA GLN A 127 -2.96 18.29 -7.44
C GLN A 127 -2.74 17.86 -8.90
N GLN A 128 -1.48 17.53 -9.25
CA GLN A 128 -1.16 16.77 -10.46
C GLN A 128 -2.03 15.51 -10.48
N GLN A 129 -2.61 15.21 -11.63
CA GLN A 129 -3.43 14.02 -11.82
C GLN A 129 -2.77 13.11 -12.84
N LEU A 130 -2.63 11.85 -12.46
CA LEU A 130 -2.00 10.83 -13.28
C LEU A 130 -3.03 10.23 -14.25
N THR A 131 -2.63 10.10 -15.51
CA THR A 131 -3.38 9.47 -16.59
C THR A 131 -2.68 8.16 -16.95
N ASP A 132 -3.37 7.03 -16.84
CA ASP A 132 -2.86 5.71 -17.26
C ASP A 132 -3.86 5.09 -18.23
N ILE A 133 -3.62 5.28 -19.53
CA ILE A 133 -4.51 4.82 -20.61
C ILE A 133 -3.79 3.76 -21.44
N ASP A 134 -4.46 2.61 -21.61
CA ASP A 134 -4.11 1.55 -22.54
C ASP A 134 -5.33 1.29 -23.45
N ALA A 135 -5.31 1.81 -24.67
CA ALA A 135 -6.46 1.70 -25.56
C ALA A 135 -6.64 0.27 -26.12
N GLY A 136 -5.54 -0.43 -26.39
CA GLY A 136 -5.55 -1.85 -26.74
C GLY A 136 -5.52 -2.12 -28.25
N ASP A 137 -6.20 -3.17 -28.72
CA ASP A 137 -6.24 -3.54 -30.14
C ASP A 137 -7.39 -2.77 -30.84
N GLY A 138 -7.12 -1.84 -31.75
CA GLY A 138 -8.19 -1.01 -32.30
C GLY A 138 -7.70 0.15 -33.15
N ASP A 139 -8.61 0.83 -33.85
CA ASP A 139 -8.34 2.24 -34.23
C ASP A 139 -9.06 3.11 -33.19
N ASP A 140 -8.33 3.54 -32.16
CA ASP A 140 -8.89 4.11 -30.95
C ASP A 140 -8.87 5.65 -30.93
N SER A 141 -9.79 6.23 -30.16
CA SER A 141 -9.91 7.67 -29.98
C SER A 141 -9.76 8.03 -28.50
N ILE A 142 -8.66 8.67 -28.16
CA ILE A 142 -8.31 9.06 -26.80
C ILE A 142 -8.44 10.56 -26.66
N ILE A 143 -9.23 11.01 -25.69
CA ILE A 143 -9.48 12.42 -25.42
C ILE A 143 -9.09 12.69 -23.97
N VAL A 144 -8.08 13.53 -23.79
CA VAL A 144 -7.63 13.99 -22.49
C VAL A 144 -7.95 15.47 -22.34
N GLU A 145 -8.98 15.80 -21.54
CA GLU A 145 -9.55 17.16 -21.47
C GLU A 145 -8.92 18.05 -20.37
N ARG A 146 -7.80 17.64 -19.77
CA ARG A 146 -7.15 18.34 -18.65
C ARG A 146 -6.13 19.38 -19.14
N TYR A 147 -5.91 20.44 -18.36
CA TYR A 147 -4.97 21.53 -18.66
C TYR A 147 -3.63 21.34 -17.93
N ASN A 148 -2.51 21.67 -18.60
CA ASN A 148 -1.17 21.82 -18.01
C ASN A 148 -1.21 22.83 -16.81
N PRO A 149 -0.55 22.56 -15.66
CA PRO A 149 0.42 21.49 -15.35
C PRO A 149 -0.18 20.29 -14.62
N LEU A 150 -1.48 20.03 -14.79
CA LEU A 150 -2.19 19.02 -13.99
C LEU A 150 -2.21 17.62 -14.62
N ILE A 151 -1.51 17.41 -15.73
CA ILE A 151 -1.53 16.16 -16.50
C ILE A 151 -0.14 15.52 -16.50
N SER A 152 -0.09 14.22 -16.21
CA SER A 152 1.12 13.39 -16.29
C SER A 152 0.74 11.92 -16.47
N GLY A 153 1.65 11.07 -16.93
CA GLY A 153 1.43 9.60 -16.99
C GLY A 153 1.57 9.03 -18.39
N THR A 154 1.01 7.85 -18.64
CA THR A 154 1.17 7.12 -19.92
C THR A 154 -0.13 7.09 -20.72
N VAL A 155 -0.02 7.35 -22.02
CA VAL A 155 -1.07 7.12 -23.01
C VAL A 155 -0.51 6.16 -24.05
N ASP A 156 -0.99 4.92 -24.04
CA ASP A 156 -0.65 3.89 -25.01
C ASP A 156 -1.88 3.62 -25.91
N GLY A 157 -1.71 3.83 -27.22
CA GLY A 157 -2.73 3.49 -28.21
C GLY A 157 -2.85 1.99 -28.45
N GLY A 158 -1.81 1.21 -28.12
CA GLY A 158 -1.80 -0.22 -28.39
C GLY A 158 -1.56 -0.52 -29.87
N ALA A 159 -2.48 -1.21 -30.53
CA ALA A 159 -2.31 -1.73 -31.88
C ALA A 159 -3.42 -1.27 -32.83
N GLY A 160 -3.13 -0.27 -33.65
CA GLY A 160 -3.88 0.05 -34.86
C GLY A 160 -3.51 1.43 -35.37
N ILE A 161 -4.50 2.29 -35.60
CA ILE A 161 -4.26 3.71 -35.90
C ILE A 161 -5.01 4.53 -34.87
N ASP A 162 -4.26 5.03 -33.91
CA ASP A 162 -4.80 5.62 -32.70
C ASP A 162 -4.71 7.14 -32.75
N THR A 163 -5.77 7.80 -32.26
CA THR A 163 -5.91 9.26 -32.30
C THR A 163 -5.94 9.83 -30.89
N LEU A 164 -4.99 10.70 -30.59
CA LEU A 164 -4.96 11.48 -29.35
C LEU A 164 -5.47 12.90 -29.58
N GLN A 165 -6.35 13.36 -28.69
CA GLN A 165 -6.76 14.75 -28.56
C GLN A 165 -6.48 15.22 -27.13
N THR A 166 -5.60 16.22 -26.99
CA THR A 166 -5.24 16.81 -25.69
C THR A 166 -4.97 18.32 -25.86
N SER A 167 -4.84 19.05 -24.76
CA SER A 167 -4.39 20.45 -24.75
C SER A 167 -2.88 20.61 -24.51
N SER A 168 -2.21 19.56 -24.03
CA SER A 168 -0.77 19.54 -23.78
C SER A 168 -0.27 18.10 -23.82
N LEU A 169 0.90 17.91 -24.40
CA LEU A 169 1.68 16.68 -24.38
C LEU A 169 2.71 16.70 -23.25
N ASP A 170 3.04 17.88 -22.71
CA ASP A 170 4.00 18.01 -21.62
C ASP A 170 3.60 17.13 -20.42
N GLY A 171 4.55 16.34 -19.90
CA GLY A 171 4.32 15.40 -18.79
C GLY A 171 3.67 14.06 -19.18
N LEU A 172 3.22 13.89 -20.43
CA LEU A 172 2.71 12.62 -20.94
C LEU A 172 3.82 11.80 -21.62
N THR A 173 3.86 10.53 -21.30
CA THR A 173 4.54 9.49 -22.07
C THR A 173 3.58 8.96 -23.12
N ILE A 174 3.83 9.24 -24.40
CA ILE A 174 3.00 8.79 -25.52
C ILE A 174 3.62 7.54 -26.16
N LYS A 175 2.81 6.50 -26.32
CA LYS A 175 3.21 5.23 -26.95
C LYS A 175 2.17 4.82 -27.99
N ASN A 176 2.64 4.32 -29.12
CA ASN A 176 1.79 3.76 -30.18
C ASN A 176 0.59 4.66 -30.54
N ILE A 177 0.80 5.98 -30.66
CA ILE A 177 -0.22 6.91 -31.16
C ILE A 177 0.25 7.46 -32.49
N GLU A 178 -0.51 7.20 -33.55
CA GLU A 178 -0.15 7.66 -34.90
C GLU A 178 -0.66 9.07 -35.20
N VAL A 179 -1.81 9.47 -34.62
CA VAL A 179 -2.50 10.71 -35.01
C VAL A 179 -2.70 11.66 -33.83
N LEU A 180 -2.15 12.88 -33.94
CA LEU A 180 -2.47 13.98 -33.03
C LEU A 180 -3.57 14.87 -33.62
N GLN A 181 -4.70 14.98 -32.93
CA GLN A 181 -5.79 15.89 -33.25
C GLN A 181 -5.77 17.12 -32.34
N THR A 182 -5.54 18.30 -32.93
CA THR A 182 -5.32 19.53 -32.15
C THR A 182 -6.60 20.33 -31.88
N TRP A 183 -7.55 20.42 -32.82
CA TRP A 183 -8.78 21.21 -32.62
C TRP A 183 -9.67 20.58 -31.53
N PRO A 184 -10.26 21.36 -30.60
CA PRO A 184 -10.34 22.82 -30.54
C PRO A 184 -9.23 23.51 -29.75
N TYR A 185 -8.18 22.77 -29.38
CA TYR A 185 -7.09 23.25 -28.55
C TYR A 185 -5.89 23.72 -29.38
N THR A 186 -5.03 24.49 -28.74
CA THR A 186 -3.62 24.60 -29.14
C THR A 186 -2.89 23.60 -28.27
N VAL A 187 -2.10 22.73 -28.89
CA VAL A 187 -1.39 21.66 -28.19
C VAL A 187 0.02 22.12 -27.90
N SER A 188 0.38 22.21 -26.61
CA SER A 188 1.77 22.39 -26.19
C SER A 188 2.51 21.05 -26.18
N GLY A 189 3.78 21.04 -26.59
CA GLY A 189 4.63 19.86 -26.53
C GLY A 189 6.06 20.14 -26.99
N SER A 190 6.98 19.23 -26.66
CA SER A 190 8.38 19.33 -27.11
C SER A 190 8.54 18.91 -28.57
N SER A 191 9.67 19.26 -29.18
CA SER A 191 10.00 18.86 -30.54
C SER A 191 9.93 17.33 -30.72
N ALA A 192 10.54 16.55 -29.81
CA ALA A 192 10.48 15.09 -29.87
C ALA A 192 9.05 14.53 -29.72
N GLN A 193 8.18 15.19 -28.96
CA GLN A 193 6.79 14.74 -28.83
C GLN A 193 6.02 14.93 -30.13
N PHE A 194 6.16 16.06 -30.82
CA PHE A 194 5.50 16.24 -32.12
C PHE A 194 6.04 15.30 -33.20
N GLU A 195 7.35 15.04 -33.22
CA GLU A 195 8.01 14.08 -34.14
C GLU A 195 7.65 12.62 -33.85
N SER A 196 6.98 12.33 -32.74
CA SER A 196 6.58 10.96 -32.39
C SER A 196 5.34 10.49 -33.13
N PHE A 197 4.57 11.40 -33.73
CA PHE A 197 3.34 11.08 -34.45
C PHE A 197 3.61 10.84 -35.93
N ASP A 198 2.85 9.97 -36.56
CA ASP A 198 2.86 9.84 -38.03
C ASP A 198 2.12 11.02 -38.70
N HIS A 199 1.08 11.55 -38.04
CA HIS A 199 0.21 12.59 -38.58
C HIS A 199 -0.25 13.59 -37.53
N ILE A 200 -0.09 14.88 -37.81
CA ILE A 200 -0.67 15.97 -37.02
C ILE A 200 -1.77 16.65 -37.82
N ILE A 201 -2.97 16.74 -37.23
CA ILE A 201 -4.16 17.28 -37.89
C ILE A 201 -4.92 18.28 -37.02
N GLY A 202 -5.67 19.17 -37.67
CA GLY A 202 -6.66 20.00 -37.00
C GLY A 202 -7.82 19.14 -36.48
N SER A 203 -8.48 18.39 -37.36
CA SER A 203 -9.67 17.59 -37.02
C SER A 203 -9.79 16.39 -37.95
N THR A 204 -10.24 15.25 -37.41
CA THR A 204 -10.68 14.09 -38.20
C THR A 204 -12.00 14.35 -38.94
N ASP A 205 -12.84 15.29 -38.48
CA ASP A 205 -14.07 15.69 -39.18
C ASP A 205 -13.74 16.48 -40.47
N PRO A 206 -14.02 15.93 -41.67
CA PRO A 206 -13.72 16.59 -42.94
C PRO A 206 -14.60 17.82 -43.22
N LEU A 207 -15.62 18.08 -42.41
CA LEU A 207 -16.47 19.28 -42.50
C LEU A 207 -15.90 20.46 -41.71
N LEU A 208 -14.95 20.22 -40.80
CA LEU A 208 -14.25 21.25 -40.06
C LEU A 208 -12.98 21.64 -40.83
N ASN A 209 -12.94 22.88 -41.32
CA ASN A 209 -11.73 23.45 -41.91
C ASN A 209 -10.80 23.98 -40.81
N SER A 210 -10.39 23.09 -39.90
CA SER A 210 -9.45 23.35 -38.81
C SER A 210 -8.03 23.07 -39.26
N PHE A 211 -7.10 23.91 -38.83
CA PHE A 211 -5.66 23.74 -39.00
C PHE A 211 -5.06 23.08 -37.76
N ALA A 212 -3.87 22.48 -37.90
CA ALA A 212 -3.11 22.03 -36.75
C ALA A 212 -2.65 23.24 -35.92
N SER A 213 -2.84 23.25 -34.61
CA SER A 213 -2.39 24.36 -33.75
C SER A 213 -1.43 23.85 -32.69
N LEU A 214 -0.17 24.28 -32.76
CA LEU A 214 0.93 23.75 -31.94
C LEU A 214 1.68 24.89 -31.23
N GLU A 215 2.08 24.62 -29.99
CA GLU A 215 3.00 25.44 -29.19
C GLU A 215 4.22 24.56 -28.87
N VAL A 216 5.37 24.89 -29.44
CA VAL A 216 6.62 24.13 -29.26
C VAL A 216 7.31 24.63 -28.00
N THR A 217 7.53 23.75 -27.02
CA THR A 217 7.95 24.14 -25.66
C THR A 217 9.45 24.07 -25.42
N ASP A 218 10.21 23.53 -26.38
CA ASP A 218 11.67 23.46 -26.33
C ASP A 218 12.32 24.22 -27.49
N SER A 219 13.65 24.18 -27.55
CA SER A 219 14.47 24.91 -28.52
C SER A 219 15.16 24.00 -29.53
N ALA A 220 14.85 22.70 -29.47
CA ALA A 220 15.30 21.73 -30.44
C ALA A 220 14.67 22.03 -31.81
N HIS A 221 15.34 21.57 -32.87
CA HIS A 221 14.77 21.68 -34.20
C HIS A 221 13.70 20.62 -34.41
N VAL A 222 12.52 21.07 -34.79
CA VAL A 222 11.40 20.21 -35.16
C VAL A 222 11.17 20.32 -36.67
N ASP A 223 11.11 19.19 -37.37
CA ASP A 223 10.84 19.09 -38.80
C ASP A 223 9.53 18.34 -39.04
N LEU A 224 8.42 19.07 -38.90
CA LEU A 224 7.05 18.55 -39.03
C LEU A 224 6.62 18.31 -40.48
N SER A 225 7.56 18.21 -41.42
CA SER A 225 7.25 18.25 -42.84
C SER A 225 6.50 17.00 -43.32
N ASP A 226 6.74 15.83 -42.75
CA ASP A 226 5.98 14.61 -43.08
C ASP A 226 4.72 14.42 -42.23
N GLU A 227 4.73 14.86 -40.98
CA GLU A 227 3.61 14.80 -40.04
C GLU A 227 2.45 15.69 -40.53
N LEU A 228 2.77 16.92 -40.93
CA LEU A 228 1.82 17.87 -41.50
C LEU A 228 1.58 17.61 -42.98
N ALA A 229 2.60 17.18 -43.73
CA ALA A 229 2.59 16.92 -45.17
C ALA A 229 2.14 18.12 -46.02
N ASN A 230 0.83 18.29 -46.28
CA ASN A 230 0.28 19.43 -47.05
C ASN A 230 -0.83 20.13 -46.25
N ARG A 231 -0.88 19.91 -44.93
CA ARG A 231 -1.93 20.43 -44.06
C ARG A 231 -1.47 21.76 -43.49
N ARG A 232 -2.41 22.70 -43.40
CA ARG A 232 -2.19 23.99 -42.76
C ARG A 232 -1.94 23.83 -41.27
N ALA A 233 -0.91 24.48 -40.78
CA ALA A 233 -0.52 24.59 -39.38
C ALA A 233 -0.49 26.04 -38.90
N PHE A 234 -0.64 26.19 -37.59
CA PHE A 234 -0.41 27.42 -36.84
C PHE A 234 0.56 27.08 -35.72
N ILE A 235 1.76 27.64 -35.80
CA ILE A 235 2.84 27.47 -34.84
C ILE A 235 2.99 28.79 -34.09
N TRP A 236 2.95 28.74 -32.76
CA TRP A 236 3.10 29.93 -31.92
C TRP A 236 3.97 29.61 -30.71
N ASP A 237 4.86 30.53 -30.34
CA ASP A 237 5.41 30.59 -28.98
C ASP A 237 5.72 32.05 -28.57
N TRP A 238 5.17 32.51 -27.44
CA TRP A 238 5.44 33.85 -26.90
C TRP A 238 6.45 33.85 -25.75
N ASN A 239 6.67 32.70 -25.10
CA ASN A 239 7.41 32.62 -23.85
C ASN A 239 8.66 31.73 -23.92
N ASN A 240 9.03 31.20 -25.10
CA ASN A 240 10.33 30.52 -25.27
C ASN A 240 11.47 31.49 -24.93
N PRO A 241 12.31 31.20 -23.93
CA PRO A 241 13.47 32.03 -23.63
C PRO A 241 14.59 31.89 -24.66
N SER A 242 14.58 30.82 -25.45
CA SER A 242 15.68 30.40 -26.32
C SER A 242 15.33 30.45 -27.81
N GLY A 243 14.07 30.73 -28.14
CA GLY A 243 13.58 30.86 -29.51
C GLY A 243 13.09 29.54 -30.09
N VAL A 244 12.47 29.62 -31.26
CA VAL A 244 11.82 28.49 -31.92
C VAL A 244 12.58 28.10 -33.19
N ASP A 245 12.86 26.81 -33.41
CA ASP A 245 13.46 26.27 -34.64
C ASP A 245 12.52 25.23 -35.28
N VAL A 246 11.64 25.68 -36.19
CA VAL A 246 10.57 24.83 -36.76
C VAL A 246 10.62 24.81 -38.28
N LYS A 247 10.47 23.61 -38.84
CA LYS A 247 10.14 23.38 -40.24
C LYS A 247 8.77 22.69 -40.37
N THR A 248 7.94 23.15 -41.30
CA THR A 248 6.62 22.57 -41.60
C THR A 248 6.58 21.93 -43.01
N GLY A 249 5.41 21.42 -43.41
CA GLY A 249 5.17 20.79 -44.71
C GLY A 249 4.74 21.77 -45.80
N ASP A 250 4.19 21.26 -46.90
CA ASP A 250 3.72 22.05 -48.05
C ASP A 250 2.34 22.75 -47.81
N GLY A 251 1.98 23.06 -46.56
CA GLY A 251 0.70 23.66 -46.15
C GLY A 251 0.70 25.20 -46.24
N ASP A 252 -0.47 25.86 -46.21
CA ASP A 252 -0.51 27.34 -46.11
C ASP A 252 -0.35 27.77 -44.62
N ASP A 253 0.86 27.76 -44.10
CA ASP A 253 1.16 27.78 -42.67
C ASP A 253 1.26 29.18 -42.07
N GLU A 254 1.14 29.27 -40.74
CA GLU A 254 1.20 30.51 -39.99
C GLU A 254 2.12 30.37 -38.77
N PHE A 255 3.16 31.21 -38.71
CA PHE A 255 4.17 31.21 -37.65
C PHE A 255 4.13 32.51 -36.87
N GLN A 256 4.16 32.40 -35.54
CA GLN A 256 4.29 33.52 -34.62
C GLN A 256 5.43 33.25 -33.63
N GLY A 257 6.52 33.99 -33.81
CA GLY A 257 7.75 33.88 -33.06
C GLY A 257 7.73 34.54 -31.68
N SER A 258 8.87 34.45 -31.01
CA SER A 258 9.09 34.91 -29.65
C SER A 258 9.66 36.35 -29.61
N ASP A 259 10.11 36.82 -28.44
CA ASP A 259 10.87 38.08 -28.32
C ASP A 259 12.41 37.83 -28.41
N VAL A 260 12.82 36.61 -28.78
CA VAL A 260 14.21 36.22 -29.05
C VAL A 260 14.33 35.65 -30.47
N ASN A 261 15.54 35.33 -30.91
CA ASN A 261 15.78 34.98 -32.29
C ASN A 261 15.12 33.64 -32.67
N ASP A 262 14.37 33.61 -33.77
CA ASP A 262 13.69 32.40 -34.26
C ASP A 262 14.23 31.92 -35.61
N ILE A 263 14.01 30.63 -35.90
CA ILE A 263 14.26 29.98 -37.18
C ILE A 263 12.97 29.30 -37.66
N PHE A 264 12.42 29.77 -38.77
CA PHE A 264 11.24 29.16 -39.37
C PHE A 264 11.50 28.73 -40.81
N ASP A 265 10.95 27.57 -41.19
CA ASP A 265 10.92 27.05 -42.55
C ASP A 265 9.53 26.52 -42.90
N GLY A 266 8.79 27.27 -43.71
CA GLY A 266 7.46 26.91 -44.20
C GLY A 266 7.47 25.85 -45.30
N SER A 267 8.63 25.50 -45.86
CA SER A 267 8.76 24.58 -47.02
C SER A 267 8.03 25.02 -48.29
N GLY A 268 6.70 24.92 -48.35
CA GLY A 268 5.90 25.32 -49.50
C GLY A 268 4.46 25.57 -49.10
N GLY A 269 3.69 26.24 -49.95
CA GLY A 269 2.42 26.83 -49.54
C GLY A 269 2.51 28.35 -49.55
N ASN A 270 1.45 29.05 -49.17
CA ASN A 270 1.46 30.49 -49.04
C ASN A 270 1.46 30.85 -47.56
N ASP A 271 2.66 31.08 -47.03
CA ASP A 271 2.88 31.10 -45.59
C ASP A 271 2.85 32.52 -45.02
N TYR A 272 2.54 32.61 -43.73
CA TYR A 272 2.59 33.86 -42.96
C TYR A 272 3.57 33.74 -41.79
N PHE A 273 4.58 34.60 -41.74
CA PHE A 273 5.56 34.65 -40.65
C PHE A 273 5.47 35.97 -39.91
N ALA A 274 5.47 35.91 -38.58
CA ALA A 274 5.69 37.04 -37.69
C ALA A 274 6.82 36.71 -36.70
N GLY A 275 8.04 37.19 -36.97
CA GLY A 275 9.23 36.96 -36.13
C GLY A 275 9.23 37.72 -34.81
N ASN A 276 8.39 38.76 -34.69
CA ASN A 276 8.25 39.58 -33.48
C ASN A 276 9.53 40.32 -33.08
N GLY A 277 10.37 39.79 -32.20
CA GLY A 277 11.60 40.45 -31.77
C GLY A 277 12.75 39.46 -31.74
N GLY A 278 13.94 39.85 -32.19
CA GLY A 278 15.01 38.88 -32.41
C GLY A 278 15.80 39.20 -33.67
N ASN A 279 16.76 38.37 -34.01
CA ASN A 279 17.41 38.38 -35.32
C ASN A 279 16.97 37.11 -36.04
N ASP A 280 15.86 37.18 -36.76
CA ASP A 280 15.16 35.97 -37.16
C ASP A 280 15.64 35.45 -38.52
N LYS A 281 15.52 34.14 -38.73
CA LYS A 281 15.78 33.49 -40.01
C LYS A 281 14.50 32.83 -40.53
N LEU A 282 13.95 33.39 -41.60
CA LEU A 282 12.61 33.07 -42.08
C LEU A 282 12.68 32.52 -43.51
N THR A 283 12.28 31.28 -43.71
CA THR A 283 12.28 30.59 -45.01
C THR A 283 10.83 30.29 -45.39
N GLY A 284 10.27 30.99 -46.37
CA GLY A 284 8.91 30.68 -46.87
C GLY A 284 8.90 29.52 -47.87
N GLY A 285 9.95 29.41 -48.69
CA GLY A 285 10.06 28.33 -49.67
C GLY A 285 9.09 28.51 -50.84
N ALA A 286 8.32 27.48 -51.18
CA ALA A 286 7.56 27.42 -52.42
C ALA A 286 6.12 27.95 -52.32
N GLY A 287 5.90 29.24 -52.62
CA GLY A 287 4.58 29.80 -52.88
C GLY A 287 4.60 31.32 -52.80
N ASP A 288 3.46 31.96 -52.50
CA ASP A 288 3.39 33.41 -52.33
C ASP A 288 3.32 33.75 -50.83
N ASP A 289 4.48 34.03 -50.21
CA ASP A 289 4.61 34.15 -48.74
C ASP A 289 4.55 35.60 -48.25
N GLU A 290 4.10 35.79 -47.00
CA GLU A 290 4.15 37.05 -46.26
C GLU A 290 5.06 36.91 -45.03
N ILE A 291 6.20 37.58 -45.06
CA ILE A 291 7.25 37.49 -44.03
C ILE A 291 7.38 38.84 -43.32
N ASP A 292 7.13 38.87 -42.01
CA ASP A 292 7.31 40.01 -41.12
C ASP A 292 8.43 39.69 -40.11
N GLY A 293 9.62 40.29 -40.29
CA GLY A 293 10.78 40.03 -39.41
C GLY A 293 10.54 40.60 -38.02
N GLY A 294 10.37 41.91 -37.93
CA GLY A 294 9.96 42.59 -36.70
C GLY A 294 11.08 43.45 -36.12
N ASP A 295 11.27 43.38 -34.80
CA ASP A 295 12.29 44.14 -34.08
C ASP A 295 13.62 43.36 -34.06
N GLY A 296 14.55 43.72 -34.95
CA GLY A 296 15.96 43.35 -34.79
C GLY A 296 16.72 43.33 -36.11
N THR A 297 17.37 42.21 -36.45
CA THR A 297 18.12 42.09 -37.71
C THR A 297 17.77 40.78 -38.39
N ASP A 298 16.84 40.86 -39.34
CA ASP A 298 16.14 39.68 -39.81
C ASP A 298 16.57 39.30 -41.23
N THR A 299 16.54 37.99 -41.49
CA THR A 299 16.97 37.40 -42.75
C THR A 299 15.89 36.50 -43.35
N ALA A 300 15.40 36.87 -44.53
CA ALA A 300 14.59 35.98 -45.37
C ALA A 300 15.50 35.08 -46.23
N VAL A 301 15.20 33.79 -46.31
CA VAL A 301 16.02 32.79 -47.03
C VAL A 301 15.34 32.31 -48.32
N PHE A 302 16.12 32.18 -49.38
CA PHE A 302 15.70 31.71 -50.70
C PHE A 302 16.67 30.64 -51.23
N ALA A 303 16.15 29.54 -51.80
CA ALA A 303 16.95 28.38 -52.18
C ALA A 303 17.74 28.56 -53.49
N GLY A 304 17.35 29.50 -54.35
CA GLY A 304 17.98 29.77 -55.65
C GLY A 304 19.13 30.79 -55.59
N ASN A 305 19.81 30.99 -56.72
CA ASN A 305 20.83 32.04 -56.83
C ASN A 305 20.14 33.40 -57.02
N PHE A 306 20.77 34.50 -56.58
CA PHE A 306 20.21 35.85 -56.68
C PHE A 306 19.76 36.25 -58.10
N ALA A 307 20.45 35.75 -59.13
CA ALA A 307 20.12 36.03 -60.53
C ALA A 307 18.77 35.46 -61.00
N ASP A 308 18.19 34.50 -60.26
CA ASP A 308 16.93 33.84 -60.56
C ASP A 308 15.71 34.62 -60.02
N TYR A 309 15.95 35.69 -59.25
CA TYR A 309 14.92 36.47 -58.57
C TYR A 309 14.81 37.89 -59.13
N SER A 310 13.61 38.46 -59.03
CA SER A 310 13.35 39.88 -59.25
C SER A 310 12.92 40.55 -57.96
N LEU A 311 13.52 41.71 -57.66
CA LEU A 311 13.22 42.50 -56.47
C LEU A 311 12.43 43.76 -56.84
N ALA A 312 11.36 44.04 -56.11
CA ALA A 312 10.53 45.24 -56.20
C ALA A 312 10.20 45.79 -54.80
N GLN A 313 9.62 46.99 -54.75
CA GLN A 313 9.10 47.57 -53.52
C GLN A 313 7.65 48.00 -53.75
N GLU A 314 6.72 47.47 -52.96
CA GLU A 314 5.29 47.77 -53.05
C GLU A 314 4.74 48.12 -51.67
N ASN A 315 4.00 49.23 -51.56
CA ASN A 315 3.42 49.69 -50.28
C ASN A 315 4.39 49.75 -49.09
N PHE A 316 5.66 50.08 -49.34
CA PHE A 316 6.78 50.10 -48.38
C PHE A 316 7.37 48.74 -48.00
N ASN A 317 6.80 47.63 -48.48
CA ASN A 317 7.35 46.28 -48.30
C ASN A 317 8.28 45.92 -49.46
N ASN A 318 9.28 45.09 -49.20
CA ASN A 318 10.10 44.48 -50.24
C ASN A 318 9.32 43.31 -50.86
N VAL A 319 9.44 43.13 -52.17
CA VAL A 319 8.79 42.02 -52.88
C VAL A 319 9.85 41.28 -53.67
N VAL A 320 9.99 39.98 -53.41
CA VAL A 320 10.97 39.09 -54.03
C VAL A 320 10.21 38.04 -54.81
N THR A 321 10.50 37.88 -56.11
CA THR A 321 9.74 36.97 -56.97
C THR A 321 10.66 36.04 -57.77
N SER A 322 10.33 34.75 -57.83
CA SER A 322 10.96 33.79 -58.73
C SER A 322 9.93 32.86 -59.39
N ALA A 323 10.39 31.97 -60.27
CA ALA A 323 9.54 30.93 -60.84
C ALA A 323 9.46 29.68 -59.95
N LEU A 324 10.38 29.52 -58.99
CA LEU A 324 10.47 28.35 -58.11
C LEU A 324 9.68 28.57 -56.82
N GLU A 325 9.80 29.78 -56.26
CA GLU A 325 9.36 30.16 -54.91
C GLU A 325 8.35 31.31 -54.94
N GLY A 326 7.55 31.40 -56.01
CA GLY A 326 6.47 32.40 -56.14
C GLY A 326 6.86 33.86 -55.87
N THR A 327 5.95 34.61 -55.23
CA THR A 327 6.03 36.05 -54.97
C THR A 327 5.92 36.36 -53.47
N ASN A 328 7.05 36.69 -52.86
CA ASN A 328 7.16 36.83 -51.41
C ASN A 328 7.21 38.31 -51.01
N THR A 329 6.39 38.68 -50.03
CA THR A 329 6.29 40.03 -49.47
C THR A 329 7.02 40.07 -48.14
N LEU A 330 8.04 40.92 -48.03
CA LEU A 330 8.87 41.05 -46.84
C LEU A 330 8.64 42.42 -46.17
N ARG A 331 8.27 42.42 -44.90
CA ARG A 331 8.14 43.59 -44.03
C ARG A 331 9.13 43.47 -42.88
N ASP A 332 9.76 44.59 -42.52
CA ASP A 332 10.69 44.63 -41.38
C ASP A 332 11.78 43.53 -41.47
N VAL A 333 12.32 43.28 -42.68
CA VAL A 333 13.41 42.33 -42.96
C VAL A 333 14.59 43.09 -43.58
N GLU A 334 15.77 42.97 -42.96
CA GLU A 334 17.00 43.67 -43.39
C GLU A 334 17.75 42.94 -44.52
N PHE A 335 17.72 41.61 -44.52
CA PHE A 335 18.54 40.80 -45.42
C PHE A 335 17.73 39.73 -46.18
N ALA A 336 18.13 39.47 -47.43
CA ALA A 336 17.68 38.32 -48.20
C ALA A 336 18.87 37.42 -48.54
N ARG A 337 18.89 36.19 -48.03
CA ARG A 337 19.90 35.17 -48.33
C ARG A 337 19.49 34.37 -49.56
N PHE A 338 20.42 34.25 -50.50
CA PHE A 338 20.32 33.40 -51.68
C PHE A 338 21.45 32.36 -51.66
N ALA A 339 21.34 31.31 -52.48
CA ALA A 339 22.34 30.25 -52.54
C ALA A 339 23.77 30.73 -52.89
N ASP A 340 23.91 31.89 -53.55
CA ASP A 340 25.20 32.46 -53.97
C ASP A 340 25.60 33.76 -53.24
N GLY A 341 24.88 34.15 -52.18
CA GLY A 341 25.24 35.31 -51.36
C GLY A 341 24.06 36.01 -50.68
N VAL A 342 24.30 37.21 -50.16
CA VAL A 342 23.31 37.97 -49.36
C VAL A 342 23.03 39.33 -50.01
N TYR A 343 21.75 39.69 -50.09
CA TYR A 343 21.27 41.02 -50.47
C TYR A 343 20.89 41.82 -49.22
N ASP A 344 21.41 43.03 -49.10
CA ASP A 344 21.09 43.98 -48.03
C ASP A 344 20.08 45.01 -48.54
N PHE A 345 18.87 45.04 -47.96
CA PHE A 345 17.80 45.95 -48.36
C PHE A 345 18.07 47.41 -47.98
N ALA A 346 18.83 47.65 -46.90
CA ALA A 346 19.17 49.00 -46.47
C ALA A 346 20.18 49.66 -47.42
N THR A 347 21.16 48.91 -47.93
CA THR A 347 22.16 49.42 -48.88
C THR A 347 21.80 49.18 -50.34
N GLY A 348 20.90 48.24 -50.62
CA GLY A 348 20.52 47.80 -51.96
C GLY A 348 21.64 47.05 -52.68
N THR A 349 22.52 46.36 -51.93
CA THR A 349 23.71 45.70 -52.47
C THR A 349 23.70 44.20 -52.25
N PHE A 350 24.13 43.46 -53.28
CA PHE A 350 24.36 42.02 -53.21
C PHE A 350 25.85 41.74 -52.97
N THR A 351 26.15 40.89 -51.98
CA THR A 351 27.49 40.40 -51.69
C THR A 351 27.55 38.89 -51.94
N ALA A 352 28.24 38.50 -53.02
CA ALA A 352 28.41 37.10 -53.39
C ALA A 352 29.27 36.34 -52.35
N ASP A 353 28.96 35.06 -52.15
CA ASP A 353 29.65 34.14 -51.24
C ASP A 353 29.75 34.67 -49.78
N SER A 354 28.80 35.53 -49.38
CA SER A 354 28.69 36.04 -48.02
C SER A 354 27.83 35.10 -47.17
N THR A 355 28.20 34.93 -45.90
CA THR A 355 27.32 34.34 -44.88
C THR A 355 26.28 35.36 -44.41
N GLU A 356 25.27 34.87 -43.69
CA GLU A 356 24.28 35.74 -43.04
C GLU A 356 24.95 36.72 -42.06
N PRO A 357 24.49 37.97 -42.05
CA PRO A 357 24.79 38.92 -40.99
C PRO A 357 23.83 38.73 -39.81
N GLY A 358 24.38 38.64 -38.60
CA GLY A 358 23.61 38.19 -37.42
C GLY A 358 23.67 36.67 -37.28
N ILE A 359 23.59 36.17 -36.05
CA ILE A 359 23.45 34.75 -35.78
C ILE A 359 22.02 34.60 -35.25
N PRO A 360 21.10 33.96 -35.99
CA PRO A 360 19.73 33.78 -35.54
C PRO A 360 19.71 32.87 -34.32
N LEU A 361 20.22 31.64 -34.38
CA LEU A 361 20.57 30.88 -33.17
C LEU A 361 22.06 30.58 -33.19
N ASN A 362 22.74 30.73 -32.05
CA ASN A 362 24.10 30.26 -31.86
C ASN A 362 24.08 28.74 -31.74
N ILE A 363 23.98 28.06 -32.89
CA ILE A 363 23.87 26.61 -32.99
C ILE A 363 25.27 25.97 -33.05
N LEU A 364 25.52 24.98 -32.19
CA LEU A 364 26.65 24.06 -32.29
C LEU A 364 26.25 22.78 -33.03
N GLU A 365 26.66 22.68 -34.29
CA GLU A 365 26.52 21.47 -35.10
C GLU A 365 27.72 20.53 -34.90
N THR A 366 27.57 19.46 -34.11
CA THR A 366 28.70 18.55 -33.82
C THR A 366 29.09 17.69 -35.02
N ASN A 367 28.13 17.38 -35.92
CA ASN A 367 28.29 16.52 -37.09
C ASN A 367 28.99 15.17 -36.76
N GLY A 368 28.68 14.62 -35.58
CA GLY A 368 29.28 13.39 -35.05
C GLY A 368 30.73 13.52 -34.59
N ALA A 369 31.26 14.74 -34.46
CA ALA A 369 32.57 15.00 -33.87
C ALA A 369 32.47 15.13 -32.34
N VAL A 370 33.53 14.71 -31.65
CA VAL A 370 33.69 14.97 -30.21
C VAL A 370 34.09 16.43 -30.02
N ILE A 371 33.27 17.19 -29.30
CA ILE A 371 33.53 18.60 -28.98
C ILE A 371 34.01 18.71 -27.53
N THR A 372 35.19 19.32 -27.34
CA THR A 372 35.76 19.55 -26.00
C THR A 372 35.80 21.05 -25.72
N LYS A 373 35.10 21.48 -24.66
CA LYS A 373 34.95 22.87 -24.24
C LYS A 373 34.84 22.95 -22.71
N THR A 374 34.93 24.14 -22.13
CA THR A 374 34.52 24.32 -20.72
C THR A 374 33.00 24.34 -20.61
N GLY A 375 32.45 24.09 -19.43
CA GLY A 375 31.01 24.23 -19.17
C GLY A 375 30.44 25.57 -19.65
N ALA A 376 31.05 26.65 -19.19
CA ALA A 376 30.69 28.02 -19.58
C ALA A 376 30.91 28.37 -21.06
N GLU A 377 31.53 27.49 -21.86
CA GLU A 377 31.62 27.65 -23.32
C GLU A 377 30.50 26.91 -24.06
N PHE A 378 29.93 25.84 -23.47
CA PHE A 378 28.73 25.20 -24.00
C PHE A 378 27.50 26.08 -23.77
N GLU A 379 27.41 26.69 -22.59
CA GLU A 379 26.35 27.63 -22.15
C GLU A 379 26.32 28.98 -22.89
N THR A 380 27.05 29.08 -23.99
CA THR A 380 26.99 30.25 -24.87
C THR A 380 26.23 29.96 -26.15
N TYR A 381 25.97 28.68 -26.44
CA TYR A 381 25.16 28.24 -27.57
C TYR A 381 23.70 28.34 -27.17
N ASP A 382 22.84 28.59 -28.15
CA ASP A 382 21.39 28.55 -27.94
C ASP A 382 20.87 27.13 -28.23
N VAL A 383 21.55 26.39 -29.11
CA VAL A 383 21.25 24.99 -29.45
C VAL A 383 22.53 24.20 -29.66
N ILE A 384 22.60 22.97 -29.15
CA ILE A 384 23.64 21.98 -29.41
C ILE A 384 22.98 20.74 -30.01
N ARG A 385 23.39 20.34 -31.22
CA ARG A 385 22.79 19.17 -31.88
C ARG A 385 23.79 18.41 -32.75
N HIS A 386 23.41 17.22 -33.20
CA HIS A 386 24.25 16.44 -34.10
C HIS A 386 24.32 17.05 -35.50
N SER A 387 23.18 17.29 -36.15
CA SER A 387 23.11 17.95 -37.47
C SER A 387 21.70 18.45 -37.74
N GLU A 388 21.51 19.50 -38.54
CA GLU A 388 20.19 19.94 -39.05
C GLU A 388 19.31 18.79 -39.58
N THR A 389 19.87 17.81 -40.31
CA THR A 389 19.08 16.68 -40.85
C THR A 389 18.90 15.50 -39.87
N ASN A 390 19.52 15.55 -38.70
CA ASN A 390 19.40 14.53 -37.66
C ASN A 390 19.56 15.22 -36.28
N PRO A 391 18.62 16.11 -35.90
CA PRO A 391 18.78 16.94 -34.72
C PRO A 391 18.77 16.13 -33.42
N LEU A 392 18.04 15.00 -33.41
CA LEU A 392 17.88 14.11 -32.24
C LEU A 392 18.98 13.05 -32.09
N LEU A 393 19.89 12.90 -33.06
CA LEU A 393 21.04 12.00 -32.87
C LEU A 393 21.97 12.57 -31.80
N ALA A 394 22.60 11.68 -31.03
CA ALA A 394 23.37 12.11 -29.88
C ALA A 394 24.59 12.98 -30.24
N ALA A 395 24.68 14.18 -29.64
CA ALA A 395 25.85 15.04 -29.70
C ALA A 395 26.94 14.50 -28.75
N THR A 396 28.22 14.46 -29.16
CA THR A 396 29.30 13.96 -28.27
C THR A 396 30.12 15.11 -27.67
N LEU A 397 29.99 15.32 -26.36
CA LEU A 397 30.49 16.46 -25.62
C LEU A 397 31.48 16.04 -24.52
N VAL A 398 32.55 16.80 -24.33
CA VAL A 398 33.52 16.61 -23.25
C VAL A 398 33.71 17.92 -22.51
N ILE A 399 33.38 17.91 -21.21
CA ILE A 399 33.53 19.05 -20.31
C ILE A 399 34.97 19.03 -19.77
N SER A 400 35.72 20.08 -20.08
CA SER A 400 37.17 20.13 -19.82
C SER A 400 37.56 20.70 -18.46
N ASP A 401 36.60 21.17 -17.67
CA ASP A 401 36.77 21.74 -16.34
C ASP A 401 35.73 21.17 -15.35
N SER A 402 36.05 21.17 -14.05
CA SER A 402 35.21 20.63 -12.96
C SER A 402 34.12 21.63 -12.54
N GLY A 403 33.27 22.03 -13.48
CA GLY A 403 32.30 23.12 -13.36
C GLY A 403 30.86 22.64 -13.29
N THR A 404 29.95 23.58 -13.08
CA THR A 404 28.52 23.35 -13.32
C THR A 404 28.21 23.62 -14.79
N VAL A 405 27.50 22.67 -15.41
CA VAL A 405 27.02 22.73 -16.79
C VAL A 405 25.58 22.23 -16.79
N ASP A 406 24.67 23.10 -17.19
CA ASP A 406 23.27 22.79 -17.43
C ASP A 406 23.05 22.91 -18.93
N LEU A 407 22.89 21.76 -19.60
CA LEU A 407 22.70 21.67 -21.05
C LEU A 407 21.24 21.47 -21.42
N SER A 408 20.31 21.61 -20.46
CA SER A 408 18.92 21.22 -20.65
C SER A 408 18.21 22.03 -21.72
N ASP A 409 18.48 23.34 -21.80
CA ASP A 409 17.93 24.24 -22.81
C ASP A 409 18.68 24.16 -24.14
N GLU A 410 20.00 24.00 -24.13
CA GLU A 410 20.76 23.89 -25.38
C GLU A 410 20.55 22.56 -26.10
N LEU A 411 20.42 21.45 -25.37
CA LEU A 411 20.11 20.15 -25.96
C LEU A 411 18.61 20.02 -26.26
N GLY A 412 17.74 20.61 -25.43
CA GLY A 412 16.30 20.42 -25.52
C GLY A 412 15.96 18.93 -25.53
N SER A 413 15.23 18.48 -26.55
CA SER A 413 14.93 17.06 -26.75
C SER A 413 16.02 16.25 -27.48
N GLY A 414 17.16 16.85 -27.81
CA GLY A 414 18.27 16.17 -28.47
C GLY A 414 19.11 15.34 -27.49
N SER A 415 19.48 14.12 -27.89
CA SER A 415 20.37 13.27 -27.09
C SER A 415 21.81 13.80 -27.04
N ALA A 416 22.55 13.36 -26.04
CA ALA A 416 23.95 13.68 -25.82
C ALA A 416 24.75 12.51 -25.21
N ASN A 417 26.02 12.43 -25.57
CA ASN A 417 27.03 11.65 -24.85
C ASN A 417 27.97 12.65 -24.18
N VAL A 418 27.83 12.84 -22.88
CA VAL A 418 28.59 13.82 -22.10
C VAL A 418 29.61 13.11 -21.21
N THR A 419 30.86 13.56 -21.29
CA THR A 419 31.93 13.10 -20.38
C THR A 419 32.43 14.28 -19.55
N GLY A 420 32.37 14.13 -18.24
CA GLY A 420 32.95 15.02 -17.25
C GLY A 420 34.47 14.98 -17.21
N SER A 421 35.01 15.65 -16.21
CA SER A 421 36.43 15.85 -16.01
C SER A 421 37.02 14.79 -15.06
N SER A 422 37.89 15.18 -14.14
CA SER A 422 38.49 14.29 -13.12
C SER A 422 38.41 14.90 -11.73
N GLY A 423 37.50 15.86 -11.55
CA GLY A 423 37.13 16.37 -10.25
C GLY A 423 35.70 16.85 -10.32
N ASP A 424 35.10 17.07 -9.15
CA ASP A 424 33.69 17.33 -8.90
C ASP A 424 32.97 18.12 -10.02
N ASP A 425 32.23 17.41 -10.86
CA ASP A 425 31.44 17.93 -11.98
C ASP A 425 29.96 18.02 -11.59
N VAL A 426 29.25 19.04 -12.08
CA VAL A 426 27.78 19.11 -11.98
C VAL A 426 27.23 19.21 -13.39
N ILE A 427 26.58 18.14 -13.87
CA ILE A 427 26.14 18.00 -15.26
C ILE A 427 24.65 17.71 -15.26
N THR A 428 23.89 18.59 -15.92
CA THR A 428 22.48 18.35 -16.26
C THR A 428 22.35 18.30 -17.78
N THR A 429 21.62 17.32 -18.30
CA THR A 429 21.28 17.23 -19.72
C THR A 429 19.78 17.47 -19.95
N GLY A 430 19.28 17.15 -21.14
CA GLY A 430 17.97 17.60 -21.64
C GLY A 430 16.87 16.57 -21.44
N THR A 431 15.92 16.56 -22.36
CA THR A 431 14.82 15.56 -22.39
C THR A 431 15.07 14.46 -23.43
N GLY A 432 16.32 14.30 -23.89
CA GLY A 432 16.72 13.30 -24.86
C GLY A 432 17.39 12.10 -24.17
N ASN A 433 17.50 10.97 -24.86
CA ASN A 433 18.17 9.78 -24.31
C ASN A 433 19.68 10.03 -24.19
N ASP A 434 20.15 10.30 -22.99
CA ASP A 434 21.48 10.80 -22.73
C ASP A 434 22.42 9.72 -22.19
N THR A 435 23.72 9.92 -22.35
CA THR A 435 24.76 9.10 -21.74
C THR A 435 25.75 10.01 -21.05
N ILE A 436 25.78 9.95 -19.71
CA ILE A 436 26.58 10.84 -18.87
C ILE A 436 27.61 10.00 -18.12
N SER A 437 28.88 10.43 -18.15
CA SER A 437 29.94 9.87 -17.30
C SER A 437 30.60 10.99 -16.51
N GLY A 438 30.49 10.96 -15.18
CA GLY A 438 31.07 11.95 -14.25
C GLY A 438 32.60 11.90 -14.25
N GLY A 439 33.16 10.73 -13.97
CA GLY A 439 34.59 10.47 -14.04
C GLY A 439 35.19 10.16 -12.68
N ASP A 440 36.26 10.88 -12.30
CA ASP A 440 36.74 10.84 -10.92
C ASP A 440 36.22 12.12 -10.24
N GLY A 441 35.74 12.08 -9.00
CA GLY A 441 35.20 13.28 -8.36
C GLY A 441 34.09 12.95 -7.38
N ALA A 442 33.55 13.97 -6.72
CA ALA A 442 32.20 13.86 -6.17
C ALA A 442 31.26 14.57 -7.15
N ASP A 443 30.70 13.81 -8.08
CA ASP A 443 29.97 14.32 -9.22
C ASP A 443 28.46 14.42 -8.92
N THR A 444 27.77 15.34 -9.58
CA THR A 444 26.31 15.47 -9.53
C THR A 444 25.77 15.40 -10.95
N LEU A 445 25.09 14.31 -11.28
CA LEU A 445 24.63 14.01 -12.64
C LEU A 445 23.09 13.97 -12.65
N ASN A 446 22.48 14.64 -13.62
CA ASN A 446 21.05 14.63 -13.86
C ASN A 446 20.77 14.35 -15.34
N GLY A 447 20.14 13.21 -15.63
CA GLY A 447 19.77 12.76 -16.98
C GLY A 447 18.69 13.64 -17.60
N GLY A 448 17.66 13.93 -16.81
CA GLY A 448 16.56 14.78 -17.22
C GLY A 448 15.36 13.93 -17.59
N ALA A 449 14.91 13.97 -18.83
CA ALA A 449 13.90 13.03 -19.30
C ALA A 449 14.46 12.22 -20.47
N GLY A 450 13.97 11.00 -20.70
CA GLY A 450 14.49 10.11 -21.72
C GLY A 450 14.99 8.79 -21.13
N TYR A 451 15.53 7.93 -21.98
CA TYR A 451 16.21 6.70 -21.58
C TYR A 451 17.69 7.00 -21.34
N ASP A 452 18.05 7.31 -20.11
CA ASP A 452 19.37 7.82 -19.79
C ASP A 452 20.31 6.73 -19.28
N HIS A 453 21.60 6.90 -19.56
CA HIS A 453 22.68 6.06 -19.06
C HIS A 453 23.65 6.90 -18.22
N LEU A 454 23.59 6.75 -16.90
CA LEU A 454 24.42 7.52 -15.98
C LEU A 454 25.51 6.65 -15.36
N HIS A 455 26.76 7.12 -15.41
CA HIS A 455 27.92 6.54 -14.72
C HIS A 455 28.55 7.59 -13.81
N GLY A 456 28.46 7.40 -12.48
CA GLY A 456 29.10 8.27 -11.49
C GLY A 456 30.62 8.22 -11.63
N GLY A 457 31.16 7.01 -11.56
CA GLY A 457 32.59 6.74 -11.70
C GLY A 457 33.25 6.50 -10.36
N THR A 458 34.29 7.26 -9.99
CA THR A 458 34.93 7.08 -8.67
C THR A 458 34.75 8.30 -7.78
N GLY A 459 34.35 8.05 -6.55
CA GLY A 459 34.10 9.06 -5.52
C GLY A 459 32.65 9.00 -5.07
N ASN A 460 32.21 9.98 -4.28
CA ASN A 460 30.86 9.93 -3.71
C ASN A 460 29.95 10.80 -4.56
N ASP A 461 29.16 10.17 -5.41
CA ASP A 461 28.41 10.81 -6.46
C ASP A 461 26.93 11.00 -6.07
N THR A 462 26.26 11.90 -6.76
CA THR A 462 24.80 12.10 -6.69
C THR A 462 24.22 11.96 -8.08
N LEU A 463 23.41 10.93 -8.30
CA LEU A 463 22.89 10.57 -9.61
C LEU A 463 21.36 10.66 -9.58
N ASN A 464 20.78 11.33 -10.57
CA ASN A 464 19.35 11.40 -10.79
C ASN A 464 19.06 11.00 -12.25
N GLY A 465 18.35 9.90 -12.48
CA GLY A 465 17.91 9.51 -13.82
C GLY A 465 16.91 10.52 -14.36
N GLY A 466 15.78 10.63 -13.67
CA GLY A 466 14.72 11.59 -13.99
C GLY A 466 13.51 10.87 -14.56
N ASP A 467 12.91 11.37 -15.65
CA ASP A 467 11.73 10.73 -16.25
C ASP A 467 12.16 9.80 -17.38
N GLY A 468 11.85 8.51 -17.29
CA GLY A 468 12.12 7.49 -18.30
C GLY A 468 12.65 6.20 -17.67
N ASN A 469 13.02 5.22 -18.50
CA ASN A 469 13.51 3.95 -17.96
C ASN A 469 15.04 3.99 -17.89
N ASP A 470 15.64 4.44 -16.82
CA ASP A 470 17.06 4.76 -16.82
C ASP A 470 17.98 3.58 -16.49
N GLN A 471 19.24 3.68 -16.92
CA GLN A 471 20.33 2.81 -16.46
C GLN A 471 21.32 3.62 -15.64
N ILE A 472 21.38 3.37 -14.34
CA ILE A 472 22.21 4.14 -13.42
C ILE A 472 23.28 3.24 -12.79
N PHE A 473 24.53 3.67 -12.91
CA PHE A 473 25.69 3.02 -12.31
C PHE A 473 26.36 3.98 -11.32
N GLY A 474 26.21 3.72 -10.02
CA GLY A 474 26.94 4.45 -8.97
C GLY A 474 28.46 4.23 -9.05
N ASP A 475 28.84 3.03 -9.54
CA ASP A 475 30.22 2.57 -9.62
C ASP A 475 30.89 2.53 -8.23
N GLY A 476 31.83 3.42 -7.93
CA GLY A 476 32.68 3.27 -6.74
C GLY A 476 32.68 4.47 -5.81
N GLY A 477 31.91 4.40 -4.73
CA GLY A 477 31.99 5.28 -3.56
C GLY A 477 30.76 5.16 -2.69
N ASN A 478 30.41 6.19 -1.93
CA ASN A 478 29.12 6.20 -1.23
C ASN A 478 28.20 7.14 -2.01
N ASP A 479 27.37 6.54 -2.84
CA ASP A 479 26.60 7.25 -3.83
C ASP A 479 25.16 7.49 -3.35
N VAL A 480 24.59 8.58 -3.84
CA VAL A 480 23.18 8.92 -3.63
C VAL A 480 22.50 8.79 -4.99
N ILE A 481 21.65 7.78 -5.14
CA ILE A 481 21.01 7.46 -6.41
C ILE A 481 19.51 7.65 -6.31
N ARG A 482 18.96 8.41 -7.26
CA ARG A 482 17.53 8.58 -7.50
C ARG A 482 17.23 8.09 -8.92
N GLY A 483 16.41 7.06 -9.06
CA GLY A 483 15.99 6.56 -10.38
C GLY A 483 15.09 7.58 -11.05
N GLY A 484 13.92 7.81 -10.46
CA GLY A 484 12.98 8.84 -10.88
C GLY A 484 11.64 8.23 -11.24
N ALA A 485 11.13 8.48 -12.44
CA ALA A 485 9.86 7.92 -12.90
C ALA A 485 10.10 7.05 -14.13
N GLY A 486 9.60 5.82 -14.15
CA GLY A 486 9.85 4.83 -15.20
C GLY A 486 10.53 3.60 -14.62
N ASN A 487 10.71 2.57 -15.43
CA ASN A 487 11.27 1.30 -14.98
C ASN A 487 12.80 1.34 -15.04
N ASP A 488 13.41 1.67 -13.92
CA ASP A 488 14.84 1.92 -13.81
C ASP A 488 15.65 0.65 -13.53
N THR A 489 16.89 0.64 -14.01
CA THR A 489 17.89 -0.37 -13.64
C THR A 489 19.06 0.31 -12.95
N ILE A 490 19.16 0.13 -11.64
CA ILE A 490 20.18 0.74 -10.80
C ILE A 490 21.20 -0.31 -10.41
N THR A 491 22.48 -0.01 -10.62
CA THR A 491 23.60 -0.85 -10.19
C THR A 491 24.55 -0.04 -9.32
N ASP A 492 24.78 -0.53 -8.10
CA ASP A 492 25.70 0.11 -7.16
C ASP A 492 26.42 -0.95 -6.30
N GLY A 493 27.40 -0.57 -5.49
CA GLY A 493 28.16 -1.52 -4.68
C GLY A 493 29.43 -2.06 -5.34
N ASP A 494 29.87 -1.53 -6.50
CA ASP A 494 31.10 -2.04 -7.10
C ASP A 494 32.30 -1.62 -6.25
N VAL A 495 32.84 -2.59 -5.51
CA VAL A 495 34.15 -2.50 -4.82
C VAL A 495 35.31 -2.54 -5.83
N GLY A 496 35.16 -1.82 -6.94
CA GLY A 496 36.12 -1.57 -8.00
C GLY A 496 36.78 -2.84 -8.51
N ASN A 497 36.24 -3.42 -9.57
CA ASN A 497 36.93 -4.49 -10.30
C ASN A 497 38.22 -4.03 -11.04
N PHE A 498 38.94 -2.96 -10.65
CA PHE A 498 40.21 -2.57 -11.28
C PHE A 498 41.26 -1.82 -10.42
N SER A 499 41.19 -1.83 -9.08
CA SER A 499 42.25 -1.21 -8.26
C SER A 499 42.85 -2.14 -7.21
N PRO A 500 44.00 -2.82 -7.47
CA PRO A 500 44.68 -3.67 -6.50
C PRO A 500 45.32 -2.90 -5.32
N ASP A 501 45.03 -1.60 -5.14
CA ASP A 501 45.61 -0.72 -4.13
C ASP A 501 44.57 0.01 -3.24
N LEU A 502 43.26 -0.23 -3.41
CA LEU A 502 42.22 0.26 -2.49
C LEU A 502 41.54 -0.96 -1.86
N GLY A 503 41.91 -1.26 -0.62
CA GLY A 503 41.34 -2.39 0.10
C GLY A 503 39.88 -2.15 0.43
N LEU A 504 39.02 -3.13 0.16
CA LEU A 504 37.70 -3.39 0.76
C LEU A 504 37.19 -2.26 1.68
N VAL A 505 36.67 -1.18 1.09
CA VAL A 505 36.09 -0.07 1.86
C VAL A 505 34.61 -0.39 2.07
N PRO A 506 34.08 -0.24 3.30
CA PRO A 506 32.65 -0.30 3.51
C PRO A 506 31.93 0.80 2.73
N GLU A 507 30.78 0.47 2.18
CA GLU A 507 29.93 1.32 1.36
C GLU A 507 28.61 1.59 2.07
N ILE A 508 28.11 2.81 1.91
CA ILE A 508 26.82 3.24 2.43
C ILE A 508 25.95 3.59 1.23
N LEU A 509 24.99 2.72 0.94
CA LEU A 509 23.99 2.88 -0.11
C LEU A 509 22.90 3.86 0.34
N ASP A 510 22.55 4.79 -0.54
CA ASP A 510 21.39 5.67 -0.43
C ASP A 510 20.66 5.65 -1.78
N ILE A 511 19.88 4.60 -2.00
CA ILE A 511 19.17 4.34 -3.25
C ILE A 511 17.67 4.49 -3.04
N ASP A 512 17.04 5.23 -3.93
CA ASP A 512 15.59 5.39 -4.08
C ASP A 512 15.26 5.23 -5.56
N ALA A 513 14.67 4.11 -5.97
CA ALA A 513 14.47 3.84 -7.40
C ALA A 513 13.32 4.69 -7.97
N GLY A 514 12.24 4.89 -7.22
CA GLY A 514 11.24 5.92 -7.52
C GLY A 514 9.92 5.31 -7.95
N ASN A 515 9.30 5.84 -9.00
CA ASN A 515 8.02 5.32 -9.52
C ASN A 515 8.32 4.38 -10.68
N GLY A 516 7.93 3.12 -10.63
CA GLY A 516 8.24 2.19 -11.70
C GLY A 516 8.21 0.74 -11.28
N SER A 517 8.51 -0.16 -12.20
CA SER A 517 8.90 -1.53 -11.85
C SER A 517 10.40 -1.64 -11.98
N ASP A 518 11.09 -1.35 -10.87
CA ASP A 518 12.52 -1.10 -10.88
C ASP A 518 13.33 -2.35 -10.57
N VAL A 519 14.58 -2.35 -11.03
CA VAL A 519 15.55 -3.40 -10.73
C VAL A 519 16.77 -2.78 -10.09
N VAL A 520 16.98 -3.07 -8.80
CA VAL A 520 18.16 -2.62 -8.05
C VAL A 520 19.13 -3.80 -7.87
N ILE A 521 20.33 -3.65 -8.41
CA ILE A 521 21.40 -4.65 -8.38
C ILE A 521 22.55 -4.14 -7.52
N VAL A 522 22.80 -4.83 -6.41
CA VAL A 522 23.93 -4.52 -5.52
C VAL A 522 25.11 -5.46 -5.84
N GLN A 523 26.18 -4.92 -6.42
CA GLN A 523 27.42 -5.60 -6.86
C GLN A 523 28.47 -5.72 -5.72
N PRO A 524 29.47 -6.66 -5.75
CA PRO A 524 29.32 -7.75 -4.78
C PRO A 524 30.43 -8.01 -3.72
N PHE A 525 29.98 -8.78 -2.70
CA PHE A 525 30.68 -9.74 -1.83
C PHE A 525 31.48 -9.26 -0.60
N ALA A 526 30.78 -8.69 0.39
CA ALA A 526 31.08 -8.86 1.82
C ALA A 526 30.02 -8.11 2.64
N PRO A 527 29.93 -8.32 3.97
CA PRO A 527 29.16 -7.47 4.89
C PRO A 527 29.78 -6.06 5.04
N LEU A 528 30.12 -5.44 3.92
CA LEU A 528 30.73 -4.13 3.77
C LEU A 528 29.72 -3.11 3.23
N VAL A 529 28.59 -3.54 2.68
CA VAL A 529 27.48 -2.65 2.30
C VAL A 529 26.56 -2.41 3.50
N SER A 530 26.04 -1.20 3.60
CA SER A 530 25.05 -0.78 4.59
C SER A 530 24.23 0.37 4.04
N GLY A 531 23.18 0.81 4.73
CA GLY A 531 22.38 1.96 4.31
C GLY A 531 20.96 1.60 3.97
N THR A 532 20.34 2.36 3.07
CA THR A 532 18.94 2.17 2.67
C THR A 532 18.89 1.91 1.17
N VAL A 533 18.10 0.90 0.82
CA VAL A 533 17.66 0.65 -0.55
C VAL A 533 16.13 0.68 -0.53
N ASN A 534 15.56 1.59 -1.30
CA ASN A 534 14.12 1.76 -1.47
C ASN A 534 13.76 1.52 -2.93
N GLY A 535 12.84 0.58 -3.21
CA GLY A 535 12.30 0.39 -4.57
C GLY A 535 11.44 1.60 -4.92
N GLY A 536 10.37 1.83 -4.17
CA GLY A 536 9.56 3.03 -4.30
C GLY A 536 8.12 2.67 -4.58
N ASP A 537 7.48 3.36 -5.52
CA ASP A 537 6.11 3.06 -5.94
C ASP A 537 6.14 2.13 -7.17
N GLY A 538 5.60 0.92 -7.05
CA GLY A 538 5.35 0.04 -8.19
C GLY A 538 5.68 -1.41 -7.88
N PHE A 539 6.40 -2.11 -8.76
CA PHE A 539 6.71 -3.54 -8.59
C PHE A 539 8.21 -3.79 -8.77
N ASP A 540 8.91 -3.82 -7.65
CA ASP A 540 10.35 -3.67 -7.62
C ASP A 540 11.06 -4.99 -7.30
N THR A 541 12.23 -5.17 -7.92
CA THR A 541 13.09 -6.33 -7.75
C THR A 541 14.44 -5.93 -7.17
N LEU A 542 14.81 -6.53 -6.04
CA LEU A 542 16.15 -6.42 -5.48
C LEU A 542 16.99 -7.65 -5.84
N GLN A 543 18.18 -7.42 -6.39
CA GLN A 543 19.23 -8.42 -6.51
C GLN A 543 20.42 -8.03 -5.63
N ALA A 544 20.54 -8.64 -4.45
CA ALA A 544 21.62 -8.38 -3.51
C ALA A 544 22.15 -9.69 -2.89
N PRO A 545 23.46 -10.00 -2.98
CA PRO A 545 24.03 -11.23 -2.44
C PRO A 545 24.13 -11.25 -0.91
N ASP A 546 24.02 -10.10 -0.24
CA ASP A 546 24.06 -9.97 1.22
C ASP A 546 23.14 -8.82 1.66
N LEU A 547 22.05 -9.15 2.36
CA LEU A 547 21.09 -8.18 2.86
C LEU A 547 21.53 -7.58 4.20
N ARG A 548 22.53 -8.16 4.87
CA ARG A 548 22.90 -7.74 6.23
C ARG A 548 23.45 -6.31 6.22
N GLY A 549 22.86 -5.46 7.05
CA GLY A 549 23.26 -4.06 7.17
C GLY A 549 22.49 -3.11 6.25
N LEU A 550 21.71 -3.65 5.32
CA LEU A 550 20.76 -2.91 4.50
C LEU A 550 19.42 -2.78 5.22
N THR A 551 18.85 -1.58 5.13
CA THR A 551 17.43 -1.32 5.35
C THR A 551 16.76 -1.43 3.98
N ILE A 552 15.83 -2.37 3.85
CA ILE A 552 15.13 -2.66 2.59
C ILE A 552 13.72 -2.10 2.75
N GLU A 553 13.31 -1.26 1.83
CA GLU A 553 12.00 -0.61 1.81
C GLU A 553 11.37 -0.80 0.42
N ASN A 554 10.07 -1.08 0.37
CA ASN A 554 9.26 -1.18 -0.84
C ASN A 554 9.91 -2.03 -1.96
N PHE A 555 10.13 -3.32 -1.68
CA PHE A 555 10.52 -4.28 -2.71
C PHE A 555 9.61 -5.51 -2.63
N GLU A 556 8.97 -5.85 -3.74
CA GLU A 556 8.09 -7.02 -3.82
C GLU A 556 8.90 -8.29 -4.07
N VAL A 557 9.98 -8.22 -4.86
CA VAL A 557 10.73 -9.41 -5.29
C VAL A 557 12.18 -9.39 -4.85
N LEU A 558 12.62 -10.49 -4.24
CA LEU A 558 14.04 -10.81 -4.08
C LEU A 558 14.49 -11.79 -5.18
N ASP A 559 15.39 -11.35 -6.05
CA ASP A 559 16.11 -12.22 -6.99
C ASP A 559 17.45 -12.64 -6.40
N THR A 560 17.60 -13.93 -6.11
CA THR A 560 18.86 -14.49 -5.59
C THR A 560 19.98 -14.63 -6.65
N GLY A 561 19.66 -14.57 -7.95
CA GLY A 561 20.63 -14.49 -9.04
C GLY A 561 21.70 -15.59 -9.07
N ARG A 562 21.36 -16.80 -8.61
CA ARG A 562 22.27 -17.95 -8.34
C ARG A 562 23.29 -17.75 -7.22
N PHE A 563 23.21 -16.67 -6.46
CA PHE A 563 24.00 -16.45 -5.27
C PHE A 563 23.25 -16.96 -4.04
N GLN A 564 24.01 -17.38 -3.02
CA GLN A 564 23.44 -17.61 -1.71
C GLN A 564 23.29 -16.25 -1.02
N VAL A 565 22.05 -15.83 -0.78
CA VAL A 565 21.72 -14.53 -0.19
C VAL A 565 21.68 -14.65 1.33
N ALA A 566 22.50 -13.86 2.02
CA ALA A 566 22.52 -13.82 3.48
C ALA A 566 21.56 -12.75 4.03
N GLY A 567 20.69 -13.12 4.96
CA GLY A 567 19.68 -12.22 5.55
C GLY A 567 19.18 -12.68 6.91
N SER A 568 18.48 -11.79 7.62
CA SER A 568 17.70 -12.15 8.83
C SER A 568 16.30 -12.60 8.45
N SER A 569 15.59 -13.30 9.35
CA SER A 569 14.20 -13.71 9.09
C SER A 569 13.33 -12.53 8.66
N ALA A 570 13.41 -11.40 9.38
CA ALA A 570 12.62 -10.21 9.08
C ALA A 570 12.93 -9.56 7.71
N GLN A 571 14.12 -9.80 7.15
CA GLN A 571 14.47 -9.29 5.82
C GLN A 571 13.98 -10.19 4.70
N PHE A 572 13.85 -11.50 4.92
CA PHE A 572 13.24 -12.37 3.90
C PHE A 572 11.72 -12.20 3.87
N GLU A 573 11.08 -12.00 5.03
CA GLU A 573 9.63 -11.75 5.18
C GLU A 573 9.19 -10.34 4.73
N SER A 574 10.12 -9.49 4.30
CA SER A 574 9.77 -8.16 3.79
C SER A 574 9.43 -8.18 2.30
N PHE A 575 9.62 -9.30 1.61
CA PHE A 575 9.32 -9.47 0.20
C PHE A 575 7.99 -10.21 0.02
N ASP A 576 7.29 -9.92 -1.07
CA ASP A 576 6.10 -10.69 -1.48
C ASP A 576 6.49 -11.98 -2.21
N SER A 577 7.66 -12.01 -2.88
CA SER A 577 8.15 -13.19 -3.58
C SER A 577 9.68 -13.31 -3.58
N ILE A 578 10.17 -14.54 -3.43
CA ILE A 578 11.60 -14.86 -3.52
C ILE A 578 11.84 -15.86 -4.65
N ILE A 579 12.69 -15.49 -5.60
CA ILE A 579 12.96 -16.29 -6.80
C ILE A 579 14.45 -16.55 -7.01
N GLY A 580 14.75 -17.56 -7.84
CA GLY A 580 16.13 -17.92 -8.19
C GLY A 580 16.77 -17.02 -9.26
N SER A 581 15.94 -16.53 -10.18
CA SER A 581 16.31 -15.61 -11.26
C SER A 581 15.06 -15.02 -11.93
N ILE A 582 15.06 -13.70 -12.17
CA ILE A 582 14.11 -13.06 -13.10
C ILE A 582 14.33 -13.48 -14.56
N ASN A 583 15.47 -14.11 -14.88
CA ASN A 583 15.76 -14.53 -16.23
C ASN A 583 14.88 -15.73 -16.63
N PRO A 584 13.96 -15.58 -17.60
CA PRO A 584 13.00 -16.63 -17.95
C PRO A 584 13.67 -17.87 -18.58
N PHE A 585 14.93 -17.76 -18.99
CA PHE A 585 15.71 -18.89 -19.51
C PHE A 585 16.43 -19.68 -18.41
N ASP A 586 16.43 -19.20 -17.18
CA ASP A 586 17.05 -19.86 -16.03
C ASP A 586 16.06 -20.70 -15.22
N VAL A 587 15.42 -21.66 -15.89
CA VAL A 587 14.39 -22.54 -15.31
C VAL A 587 14.91 -23.54 -14.27
N VAL A 588 16.16 -23.41 -13.83
CA VAL A 588 16.82 -24.33 -12.87
C VAL A 588 17.35 -23.62 -11.63
N SER A 589 17.33 -22.29 -11.57
CA SER A 589 17.75 -21.58 -10.35
C SER A 589 16.63 -21.64 -9.33
N ARG A 590 16.86 -22.40 -8.26
CA ARG A 590 16.09 -22.32 -7.02
C ARG A 590 16.66 -21.18 -6.18
N PRO A 591 15.84 -20.43 -5.43
CA PRO A 591 16.33 -19.50 -4.42
C PRO A 591 17.37 -20.15 -3.51
N SER A 592 18.41 -19.42 -3.14
CA SER A 592 19.40 -19.88 -2.16
C SER A 592 19.56 -18.87 -1.04
N LEU A 593 19.17 -19.26 0.17
CA LEU A 593 19.05 -18.39 1.33
C LEU A 593 19.97 -18.86 2.46
N ALA A 594 20.59 -17.90 3.13
CA ALA A 594 21.41 -18.07 4.31
C ALA A 594 20.81 -17.27 5.47
N ILE A 595 20.21 -17.97 6.43
CA ILE A 595 19.51 -17.36 7.58
C ILE A 595 20.52 -17.08 8.69
N THR A 596 20.51 -15.84 9.17
CA THR A 596 21.59 -15.31 10.03
C THR A 596 21.19 -15.03 11.46
N ASP A 597 19.90 -15.10 11.78
CA ASP A 597 19.34 -15.01 13.12
C ASP A 597 18.63 -16.31 13.53
N SER A 598 17.92 -16.26 14.65
CA SER A 598 17.24 -17.43 15.26
C SER A 598 15.74 -17.17 15.46
N ALA A 599 15.17 -16.22 14.71
CA ALA A 599 13.74 -16.00 14.71
C ALA A 599 13.05 -17.09 13.87
N HIS A 600 11.74 -17.27 14.09
CA HIS A 600 10.92 -18.09 13.21
C HIS A 600 10.79 -17.36 11.86
N LEU A 601 10.98 -18.11 10.78
CA LEU A 601 10.83 -17.65 9.41
C LEU A 601 9.75 -18.51 8.72
N ASP A 602 8.76 -17.89 8.12
CA ASP A 602 7.67 -18.51 7.36
C ASP A 602 7.66 -18.05 5.91
N LEU A 603 8.46 -18.70 5.05
CA LEU A 603 8.59 -18.38 3.62
C LEU A 603 7.45 -18.97 2.76
N SER A 604 6.31 -19.32 3.37
CA SER A 604 5.31 -20.16 2.69
C SER A 604 4.60 -19.44 1.54
N ASP A 605 4.38 -18.14 1.67
CA ASP A 605 3.78 -17.29 0.66
C ASP A 605 4.83 -16.71 -0.31
N GLU A 606 6.03 -16.39 0.18
CA GLU A 606 7.10 -15.81 -0.63
C GLU A 606 7.68 -16.79 -1.64
N LEU A 607 7.81 -18.07 -1.26
CA LEU A 607 8.26 -19.14 -2.16
C LEU A 607 7.10 -19.76 -2.96
N GLY A 608 5.89 -19.81 -2.39
CA GLY A 608 4.77 -20.51 -2.99
C GLY A 608 5.12 -21.97 -3.31
N ASP A 609 4.97 -22.41 -4.56
CA ASP A 609 5.33 -23.78 -4.98
C ASP A 609 6.81 -23.91 -5.44
N HIS A 610 7.64 -22.87 -5.27
CA HIS A 610 9.06 -22.93 -5.64
C HIS A 610 9.88 -23.58 -4.54
N GLY A 611 10.73 -24.55 -4.91
CA GLY A 611 11.69 -25.14 -3.98
C GLY A 611 12.91 -24.25 -3.78
N ALA A 612 13.51 -24.24 -2.60
CA ALA A 612 14.61 -23.37 -2.20
C ALA A 612 15.75 -24.12 -1.48
N PHE A 613 16.98 -23.61 -1.58
CA PHE A 613 18.12 -24.05 -0.78
C PHE A 613 18.23 -23.16 0.45
N ILE A 614 18.11 -23.73 1.65
CA ILE A 614 18.10 -22.96 2.89
C ILE A 614 19.24 -23.44 3.80
N THR A 615 20.06 -22.51 4.29
CA THR A 615 21.16 -22.81 5.20
C THR A 615 21.13 -21.93 6.44
N GLY A 616 21.25 -22.52 7.61
CA GLY A 616 21.39 -21.80 8.88
C GLY A 616 22.83 -21.41 9.22
N TYR A 617 23.03 -20.16 9.64
CA TYR A 617 24.29 -19.68 10.23
C TYR A 617 24.15 -19.17 11.68
N GLY A 618 22.97 -19.34 12.29
CA GLY A 618 22.63 -18.97 13.67
C GLY A 618 22.96 -20.04 14.72
N SER A 619 22.41 -19.89 15.93
CA SER A 619 22.53 -20.89 17.01
C SER A 619 21.42 -21.94 17.03
N SER A 620 20.34 -21.68 16.30
CA SER A 620 19.19 -22.53 16.00
C SER A 620 18.32 -21.78 14.99
N ILE A 621 17.63 -22.45 14.09
CA ILE A 621 16.73 -21.87 13.10
C ILE A 621 15.39 -22.63 13.07
N ASP A 622 14.31 -21.89 12.84
CA ASP A 622 12.94 -22.39 12.75
C ASP A 622 12.35 -21.84 11.45
N VAL A 623 12.12 -22.72 10.47
CA VAL A 623 11.80 -22.34 9.10
C VAL A 623 10.61 -23.13 8.59
N LYS A 624 9.65 -22.42 8.02
CA LYS A 624 8.56 -22.98 7.23
C LYS A 624 8.69 -22.50 5.78
N THR A 625 8.39 -23.37 4.82
CA THR A 625 8.42 -23.08 3.37
C THR A 625 7.09 -23.47 2.71
N GLY A 626 6.99 -23.29 1.39
CA GLY A 626 5.77 -23.54 0.62
C GLY A 626 5.64 -24.97 0.06
N GLY A 627 5.11 -25.16 -1.14
CA GLY A 627 4.82 -26.49 -1.71
C GLY A 627 5.93 -27.12 -2.56
N GLY A 628 7.09 -26.48 -2.66
CA GLY A 628 8.17 -26.84 -3.57
C GLY A 628 9.19 -27.82 -2.97
N ASP A 629 10.00 -28.45 -3.82
CA ASP A 629 11.06 -29.37 -3.35
C ASP A 629 12.17 -28.60 -2.63
N ASP A 630 12.26 -28.65 -1.30
CA ASP A 630 13.20 -27.87 -0.50
C ASP A 630 14.45 -28.64 -0.07
N ASP A 631 15.56 -27.91 0.17
CA ASP A 631 16.83 -28.49 0.60
C ASP A 631 17.36 -27.66 1.79
N PHE A 632 17.17 -28.18 2.99
CA PHE A 632 17.44 -27.51 4.26
C PHE A 632 18.70 -28.05 4.93
N THR A 633 19.60 -27.15 5.33
CA THR A 633 20.76 -27.45 6.16
C THR A 633 20.68 -26.64 7.46
N GLY A 634 20.46 -27.35 8.56
CA GLY A 634 20.39 -26.83 9.92
C GLY A 634 21.74 -26.34 10.47
N THR A 635 21.73 -26.03 11.75
CA THR A 635 22.84 -25.47 12.51
C THR A 635 23.43 -26.51 13.49
N ASP A 636 24.27 -26.06 14.43
CA ASP A 636 24.65 -26.85 15.61
C ASP A 636 23.62 -26.70 16.77
N GLY A 637 22.44 -26.14 16.46
CA GLY A 637 21.34 -25.81 17.35
C GLY A 637 20.24 -26.86 17.40
N ASN A 638 19.13 -26.54 18.06
CA ASN A 638 17.90 -27.34 17.91
C ASN A 638 17.05 -26.68 16.82
N ASP A 639 16.98 -27.31 15.66
CA ASP A 639 16.34 -26.75 14.48
C ASP A 639 14.94 -27.33 14.25
N ILE A 640 14.07 -26.51 13.66
CA ILE A 640 12.72 -26.90 13.27
C ILE A 640 12.54 -26.56 11.80
N PHE A 641 12.05 -27.52 11.01
CA PHE A 641 11.77 -27.30 9.60
C PHE A 641 10.39 -27.84 9.22
N GLU A 642 9.61 -27.02 8.53
CA GLU A 642 8.28 -27.34 8.00
C GLU A 642 8.26 -27.09 6.48
N GLY A 643 8.55 -28.15 5.71
CA GLY A 643 8.65 -28.09 4.25
C GLY A 643 7.31 -28.03 3.51
N ASN A 644 6.20 -28.36 4.19
CA ASN A 644 4.87 -28.53 3.59
C ASN A 644 4.84 -29.53 2.42
N GLY A 645 4.69 -29.06 1.18
CA GLY A 645 4.51 -29.92 0.00
C GLY A 645 5.83 -30.22 -0.71
N GLY A 646 5.86 -31.21 -1.61
CA GLY A 646 7.06 -31.48 -2.43
C GLY A 646 7.94 -32.63 -1.92
N TYR A 647 9.14 -32.75 -2.50
CA TYR A 647 10.20 -33.68 -2.08
C TYR A 647 11.27 -32.89 -1.32
N ASP A 648 11.30 -33.05 0.01
CA ASP A 648 12.24 -32.29 0.83
C ASP A 648 13.47 -33.09 1.22
N ILE A 649 14.60 -32.39 1.30
CA ILE A 649 15.84 -32.89 1.88
C ILE A 649 16.14 -32.03 3.11
N ILE A 650 16.20 -32.68 4.28
CA ILE A 650 16.38 -32.01 5.56
C ILE A 650 17.60 -32.62 6.25
N ASP A 651 18.64 -31.81 6.44
CA ASP A 651 19.78 -32.12 7.29
C ASP A 651 19.68 -31.27 8.57
N GLY A 652 19.31 -31.88 9.69
CA GLY A 652 19.14 -31.17 10.97
C GLY A 652 20.45 -30.68 11.58
N GLY A 653 21.60 -31.22 11.13
CA GLY A 653 22.89 -30.86 11.69
C GLY A 653 23.13 -31.46 13.07
N ALA A 654 23.68 -30.69 14.01
CA ALA A 654 23.98 -31.20 15.34
C ALA A 654 23.00 -30.62 16.34
N GLY A 655 22.17 -31.43 16.98
CA GLY A 655 21.16 -30.80 17.81
C GLY A 655 20.14 -31.73 18.42
N THR A 656 18.93 -31.21 18.51
CA THR A 656 17.72 -31.97 18.77
C THR A 656 16.67 -31.39 17.86
N ASP A 657 16.54 -32.02 16.70
CA ASP A 657 15.98 -31.39 15.53
C ASP A 657 14.63 -32.00 15.19
N THR A 658 13.73 -31.17 14.67
CA THR A 658 12.32 -31.54 14.43
C THR A 658 11.89 -31.21 13.02
N ALA A 659 11.54 -32.22 12.23
CA ALA A 659 10.79 -32.04 10.99
C ALA A 659 9.28 -31.98 11.28
N VAL A 660 8.55 -31.11 10.62
CA VAL A 660 7.12 -30.85 10.85
C VAL A 660 6.32 -31.17 9.59
N PHE A 661 5.22 -31.89 9.77
CA PHE A 661 4.33 -32.35 8.72
C PHE A 661 2.89 -31.92 9.02
N SER A 662 2.18 -31.47 7.99
CA SER A 662 0.85 -30.85 8.11
C SER A 662 -0.27 -31.86 8.43
N GLY A 663 -0.11 -33.12 8.03
CA GLY A 663 -1.11 -34.19 8.20
C GLY A 663 -1.00 -34.96 9.53
N ASN A 664 -1.92 -35.91 9.73
CA ASN A 664 -1.85 -36.82 10.88
C ASN A 664 -0.84 -37.93 10.61
N PHE A 665 -0.26 -38.53 11.65
CA PHE A 665 0.70 -39.63 11.54
C PHE A 665 0.21 -40.81 10.70
N SER A 666 -1.10 -41.08 10.71
CA SER A 666 -1.70 -42.15 9.89
C SER A 666 -1.62 -41.90 8.39
N ASP A 667 -1.37 -40.67 7.97
CA ASP A 667 -1.31 -40.23 6.58
C ASP A 667 0.10 -40.43 5.98
N TYR A 668 1.07 -40.84 6.79
CA TYR A 668 2.47 -41.02 6.38
C TYR A 668 2.97 -42.45 6.61
N MET A 669 3.98 -42.82 5.83
CA MET A 669 4.76 -44.04 6.00
C MET A 669 6.20 -43.69 6.31
N LEU A 670 6.74 -44.26 7.39
CA LEU A 670 8.14 -44.10 7.77
C LEU A 670 9.00 -45.25 7.27
N GLY A 671 10.17 -44.92 6.74
CA GLY A 671 11.18 -45.84 6.22
C GLY A 671 12.60 -45.47 6.63
N PHE A 672 13.55 -46.34 6.28
CA PHE A 672 14.99 -46.11 6.45
C PHE A 672 15.69 -46.30 5.10
N ARG A 673 16.71 -45.48 4.83
CA ARG A 673 17.66 -45.78 3.74
C ARG A 673 18.60 -46.92 4.12
N TYR A 674 19.25 -47.50 3.10
CA TYR A 674 20.24 -48.56 3.25
C TYR A 674 21.51 -48.16 4.03
N ASP A 675 21.70 -46.86 4.31
CA ASP A 675 22.79 -46.29 5.11
C ASP A 675 22.52 -46.31 6.63
N ASN A 676 21.29 -46.64 7.06
CA ASN A 676 20.85 -46.68 8.47
C ASN A 676 20.99 -45.35 9.23
N GLN A 677 21.20 -44.22 8.54
CA GLN A 677 21.34 -42.90 9.16
C GLN A 677 20.25 -41.93 8.71
N SER A 678 19.76 -42.04 7.47
CA SER A 678 18.67 -41.19 6.99
C SER A 678 17.31 -41.87 7.13
N HIS A 679 16.32 -41.10 7.57
CA HIS A 679 14.92 -41.46 7.62
C HIS A 679 14.21 -41.03 6.33
N ILE A 680 13.19 -41.80 5.95
CA ILE A 680 12.29 -41.43 4.85
C ILE A 680 10.89 -41.28 5.44
N VAL A 681 10.24 -40.15 5.19
CA VAL A 681 8.83 -39.91 5.52
C VAL A 681 8.08 -39.78 4.21
N MET A 682 7.08 -40.62 3.96
CA MET A 682 6.36 -40.62 2.68
C MET A 682 4.88 -40.39 2.89
N SER A 683 4.34 -39.35 2.25
CA SER A 683 2.91 -39.08 2.28
C SER A 683 2.13 -40.15 1.49
N LEU A 684 1.11 -40.74 2.11
CA LEU A 684 0.23 -41.73 1.47
C LEU A 684 -0.73 -41.09 0.46
N SER A 685 -0.99 -39.79 0.62
CA SER A 685 -1.83 -38.99 -0.28
C SER A 685 -1.05 -38.47 -1.49
N GLY A 686 0.28 -38.41 -1.39
CA GLY A 686 1.18 -37.83 -2.38
C GLY A 686 1.17 -36.30 -2.42
N GLN A 687 0.59 -35.63 -1.41
CA GLN A 687 0.62 -34.16 -1.29
C GLN A 687 2.00 -33.68 -0.81
N ASP A 688 2.48 -34.19 0.32
CA ASP A 688 3.83 -33.89 0.88
C ASP A 688 4.89 -34.92 0.40
N GLY A 689 4.86 -35.32 -0.88
CA GLY A 689 5.88 -36.19 -1.50
C GLY A 689 6.57 -37.29 -0.65
N GLU A 690 7.89 -37.41 -0.78
CA GLU A 690 8.77 -38.36 -0.07
C GLU A 690 9.96 -37.59 0.53
N ASP A 691 9.94 -37.30 1.82
CA ASP A 691 10.98 -36.46 2.43
C ASP A 691 12.13 -37.28 2.98
N MET A 692 13.34 -36.74 2.84
CA MET A 692 14.58 -37.34 3.30
C MET A 692 15.13 -36.57 4.49
N LEU A 693 15.14 -37.19 5.66
CA LEU A 693 15.65 -36.59 6.90
C LEU A 693 16.99 -37.21 7.27
N THR A 694 18.00 -36.39 7.52
CA THR A 694 19.31 -36.77 8.06
C THR A 694 19.56 -35.95 9.32
N ASP A 695 20.08 -36.60 10.37
CA ASP A 695 20.34 -35.95 11.66
C ASP A 695 19.11 -35.19 12.23
N VAL A 696 17.93 -35.83 12.18
CA VAL A 696 16.66 -35.32 12.76
C VAL A 696 16.13 -36.30 13.80
N GLU A 697 15.88 -35.82 15.03
CA GLU A 697 15.41 -36.66 16.15
C GLU A 697 13.88 -36.86 16.17
N PHE A 698 13.10 -35.86 15.76
CA PHE A 698 11.65 -35.87 15.87
C PHE A 698 10.95 -35.56 14.56
N ALA A 699 9.83 -36.24 14.30
CA ALA A 699 8.86 -35.86 13.28
C ALA A 699 7.55 -35.46 13.96
N ARG A 700 7.15 -34.19 13.83
CA ARG A 700 5.91 -33.63 14.38
C ARG A 700 4.80 -33.71 13.33
N PHE A 701 3.65 -34.25 13.72
CA PHE A 701 2.44 -34.38 12.90
C PHE A 701 1.29 -33.63 13.59
N ALA A 702 0.19 -33.40 12.89
CA ALA A 702 -0.98 -32.70 13.43
C ALA A 702 -1.57 -33.37 14.69
N ASP A 703 -1.47 -34.70 14.79
CA ASP A 703 -2.01 -35.51 15.88
C ASP A 703 -0.96 -36.05 16.87
N GLY A 704 0.30 -35.61 16.80
CA GLY A 704 1.34 -36.11 17.71
C GLY A 704 2.78 -35.93 17.25
N VAL A 705 3.72 -36.52 17.99
CA VAL A 705 5.15 -36.49 17.67
C VAL A 705 5.69 -37.92 17.62
N TYR A 706 6.46 -38.21 16.58
CA TYR A 706 7.22 -39.45 16.43
C TYR A 706 8.68 -39.22 16.81
N ASP A 707 9.21 -40.05 17.71
CA ASP A 707 10.62 -40.05 18.10
C ASP A 707 11.36 -41.16 17.33
N PHE A 708 12.32 -40.77 16.49
CA PHE A 708 13.09 -41.70 15.66
C PHE A 708 14.02 -42.61 16.47
N ALA A 709 14.51 -42.14 17.62
CA ALA A 709 15.40 -42.90 18.50
C ALA A 709 14.65 -44.01 19.24
N THR A 710 13.44 -43.74 19.73
CA THR A 710 12.61 -44.72 20.45
C THR A 710 11.63 -45.48 19.55
N GLN A 711 11.40 -44.99 18.34
CA GLN A 711 10.43 -45.50 17.36
C GLN A 711 9.00 -45.52 17.91
N THR A 712 8.64 -44.51 18.71
CA THR A 712 7.31 -44.37 19.31
C THR A 712 6.61 -43.10 18.85
N PHE A 713 5.31 -43.23 18.57
CA PHE A 713 4.42 -42.09 18.32
C PHE A 713 3.66 -41.75 19.60
N GLU A 714 3.72 -40.48 20.02
CA GLU A 714 2.94 -39.93 21.13
C GLU A 714 1.86 -38.99 20.57
N SER A 715 0.59 -39.37 20.71
CA SER A 715 -0.53 -38.57 20.20
C SER A 715 -0.80 -37.32 21.05
N THR A 716 -1.16 -36.20 20.43
CA THR A 716 -1.73 -35.03 21.12
C THR A 716 -3.10 -35.37 21.70
N ASN A 717 -3.48 -34.77 22.84
CA ASN A 717 -4.75 -35.06 23.52
C ASN A 717 -5.66 -33.82 23.54
N ASN A 718 -6.83 -33.93 22.93
CA ASN A 718 -7.88 -32.92 22.89
C ASN A 718 -8.71 -32.94 24.19
N ALA A 719 -8.94 -31.76 24.78
CA ALA A 719 -9.70 -31.67 26.03
C ALA A 719 -11.21 -31.94 25.84
N PRO A 720 -11.93 -32.40 26.89
CA PRO A 720 -13.38 -32.58 26.84
C PRO A 720 -14.14 -31.26 26.59
N THR A 721 -15.07 -31.25 25.63
CA THR A 721 -15.88 -30.09 25.23
C THR A 721 -17.40 -30.32 25.42
N ASN A 722 -18.20 -29.27 25.22
CA ASN A 722 -19.68 -29.32 25.24
C ASN A 722 -20.30 -29.89 26.54
N ILE A 723 -19.74 -29.51 27.69
CA ILE A 723 -20.22 -29.90 29.02
C ILE A 723 -21.58 -29.26 29.29
N GLN A 724 -22.62 -30.09 29.44
CA GLN A 724 -23.99 -29.65 29.63
C GLN A 724 -24.78 -30.56 30.58
N LEU A 725 -25.86 -30.02 31.15
CA LEU A 725 -26.83 -30.75 31.97
C LEU A 725 -28.19 -30.78 31.26
N SER A 726 -28.76 -31.98 31.07
CA SER A 726 -29.97 -32.18 30.26
C SER A 726 -31.23 -31.43 30.73
N LYS A 727 -31.23 -30.91 31.96
CA LYS A 727 -32.31 -30.09 32.54
C LYS A 727 -31.76 -29.26 33.71
N THR A 728 -32.05 -27.97 33.70
CA THR A 728 -31.51 -26.97 34.64
C THR A 728 -32.61 -26.23 35.43
N ALA A 729 -33.74 -26.90 35.70
CA ALA A 729 -34.80 -26.35 36.55
C ALA A 729 -35.55 -27.45 37.32
N LEU A 730 -35.98 -27.14 38.55
CA LEU A 730 -36.78 -28.01 39.42
C LEU A 730 -37.78 -27.19 40.24
N SER A 731 -38.84 -27.83 40.73
CA SER A 731 -39.85 -27.22 41.61
C SER A 731 -39.38 -27.26 43.07
N GLU A 732 -39.69 -26.28 43.90
CA GLU A 732 -39.20 -26.26 45.28
C GLU A 732 -39.67 -27.45 46.14
N ASP A 733 -40.85 -27.99 45.82
CA ASP A 733 -41.41 -29.20 46.43
C ASP A 733 -40.78 -30.51 45.90
N THR A 734 -39.74 -30.43 45.05
CA THR A 734 -39.06 -31.61 44.48
C THR A 734 -38.49 -32.47 45.62
N PRO A 735 -38.89 -33.74 45.74
CA PRO A 735 -38.38 -34.62 46.77
C PRO A 735 -36.86 -34.78 46.69
N ILE A 736 -36.20 -34.98 47.84
CA ILE A 736 -34.78 -35.33 47.89
C ILE A 736 -34.52 -36.64 47.13
N TRP A 737 -33.31 -36.78 46.57
CA TRP A 737 -32.87 -37.87 45.70
C TRP A 737 -33.56 -37.97 44.33
N THR A 738 -34.23 -36.90 43.91
CA THR A 738 -34.81 -36.80 42.56
C THR A 738 -33.72 -36.41 41.56
N THR A 739 -33.68 -37.05 40.39
CA THR A 739 -32.77 -36.65 39.31
C THR A 739 -33.21 -35.33 38.69
N VAL A 740 -32.30 -34.35 38.67
CA VAL A 740 -32.49 -33.05 38.03
C VAL A 740 -32.21 -33.16 36.54
N GLY A 741 -31.01 -33.63 36.18
CA GLY A 741 -30.57 -33.80 34.81
C GLY A 741 -29.38 -34.77 34.69
N LEU A 742 -29.06 -35.14 33.44
CA LEU A 742 -27.92 -35.96 33.06
C LEU A 742 -26.79 -35.05 32.56
N LEU A 743 -25.58 -35.21 33.10
CA LEU A 743 -24.38 -34.58 32.58
C LEU A 743 -23.90 -35.32 31.33
N SER A 744 -23.54 -34.53 30.32
CA SER A 744 -22.92 -35.02 29.09
C SER A 744 -21.88 -34.03 28.58
N ALA A 745 -20.84 -34.54 27.95
CA ALA A 745 -19.78 -33.83 27.27
C ALA A 745 -19.33 -34.66 26.06
N LYS A 746 -18.50 -34.09 25.20
CA LYS A 746 -17.88 -34.74 24.04
C LYS A 746 -16.37 -34.69 24.18
N ASP A 747 -15.72 -35.72 23.67
CA ASP A 747 -14.27 -35.80 23.59
C ASP A 747 -13.91 -36.12 22.13
N ALA A 748 -12.98 -35.36 21.55
CA ALA A 748 -12.61 -35.53 20.15
C ALA A 748 -11.79 -36.81 19.93
N ASP A 749 -11.01 -37.22 20.94
CA ASP A 749 -10.19 -38.43 20.92
C ASP A 749 -11.01 -39.70 21.21
N GLY A 750 -12.27 -39.51 21.62
CA GLY A 750 -13.17 -40.61 22.00
C GLY A 750 -12.85 -41.20 23.37
N ASP A 751 -12.06 -40.49 24.18
CA ASP A 751 -11.65 -40.94 25.51
C ASP A 751 -12.87 -41.06 26.47
N THR A 752 -12.76 -41.97 27.44
CA THR A 752 -13.87 -42.25 28.36
C THR A 752 -13.99 -41.14 29.40
N LEU A 753 -15.09 -40.37 29.30
CA LEU A 753 -15.31 -39.23 30.17
C LEU A 753 -15.78 -39.59 31.60
N THR A 754 -15.10 -39.03 32.58
CA THR A 754 -15.45 -39.09 34.01
C THR A 754 -15.98 -37.74 34.49
N TYR A 755 -17.10 -37.76 35.20
CA TYR A 755 -17.77 -36.56 35.72
C TYR A 755 -17.59 -36.49 37.23
N THR A 756 -17.23 -35.32 37.74
CA THR A 756 -17.11 -35.04 39.17
C THR A 756 -17.92 -33.79 39.51
N LEU A 757 -18.57 -33.77 40.68
CA LEU A 757 -19.21 -32.58 41.22
C LEU A 757 -18.27 -31.95 42.23
N LEU A 758 -17.72 -30.79 41.89
CA LEU A 758 -16.79 -30.04 42.72
C LEU A 758 -17.52 -29.18 43.74
N ASP A 759 -18.64 -28.58 43.33
CA ASP A 759 -19.53 -27.81 44.21
C ASP A 759 -20.98 -28.23 43.98
N GLY A 760 -21.62 -28.75 45.03
CA GLY A 760 -23.02 -29.16 45.06
C GLY A 760 -24.00 -28.06 45.52
N ALA A 761 -23.56 -26.80 45.51
CA ALA A 761 -24.31 -25.62 45.96
C ALA A 761 -24.79 -25.78 47.41
N ASP A 762 -23.84 -25.88 48.36
CA ASP A 762 -24.13 -26.21 49.77
C ASP A 762 -24.91 -27.53 49.92
N ASP A 763 -24.41 -28.63 49.34
CA ASP A 763 -25.03 -29.97 49.45
C ASP A 763 -26.50 -30.08 48.96
N HIS A 764 -27.01 -29.11 48.20
CA HIS A 764 -28.35 -29.19 47.59
C HIS A 764 -28.38 -30.23 46.46
N PHE A 765 -27.22 -30.46 45.83
CA PHE A 765 -27.06 -31.45 44.78
C PHE A 765 -25.93 -32.44 45.07
N ARG A 766 -26.11 -33.66 44.59
CA ARG A 766 -25.10 -34.73 44.58
C ARG A 766 -25.00 -35.34 43.19
N LEU A 767 -23.87 -35.97 42.93
CA LEU A 767 -23.65 -36.73 41.70
C LEU A 767 -23.86 -38.23 41.95
N LYS A 768 -24.63 -38.89 41.08
CA LYS A 768 -24.82 -40.34 41.08
C LYS A 768 -24.59 -40.89 39.66
N GLY A 769 -23.39 -41.43 39.42
CA GLY A 769 -22.92 -41.70 38.06
C GLY A 769 -22.71 -40.37 37.35
N ASN A 770 -23.38 -40.15 36.22
CA ASN A 770 -23.41 -38.85 35.53
C ASN A 770 -24.74 -38.09 35.74
N ARG A 771 -25.51 -38.40 36.80
CA ARG A 771 -26.78 -37.72 37.08
C ARG A 771 -26.65 -36.78 38.27
N ILE A 772 -27.09 -35.54 38.10
CA ILE A 772 -27.28 -34.60 39.21
C ILE A 772 -28.58 -34.96 39.91
N VAL A 773 -28.53 -35.20 41.22
CA VAL A 773 -29.67 -35.54 42.07
C VAL A 773 -29.80 -34.54 43.22
N THR A 774 -31.02 -34.25 43.65
CA THR A 774 -31.29 -33.41 44.81
C THR A 774 -30.86 -34.11 46.11
N SER A 775 -30.37 -33.37 47.10
CA SER A 775 -29.95 -33.92 48.41
C SER A 775 -30.39 -33.09 49.62
N LYS A 776 -30.89 -31.88 49.39
CA LYS A 776 -31.62 -31.06 50.37
C LYS A 776 -32.96 -30.63 49.76
N THR A 777 -33.87 -30.18 50.62
CA THR A 777 -35.11 -29.52 50.21
C THR A 777 -34.80 -28.14 49.65
N PHE A 778 -35.66 -27.65 48.76
CA PHE A 778 -35.56 -26.31 48.17
C PHE A 778 -36.67 -25.43 48.73
N ASP A 779 -36.42 -24.13 48.73
CA ASP A 779 -37.34 -23.08 49.17
C ASP A 779 -37.09 -21.88 48.23
N TYR A 780 -38.07 -21.57 47.40
CA TYR A 780 -37.98 -20.56 46.37
C TYR A 780 -37.79 -19.15 46.97
N GLU A 781 -38.47 -18.86 48.08
CA GLU A 781 -38.37 -17.59 48.81
C GLU A 781 -36.96 -17.40 49.38
N THR A 782 -36.29 -18.50 49.77
CA THR A 782 -34.92 -18.47 50.27
C THR A 782 -33.88 -18.37 49.15
N ALA A 783 -33.98 -19.20 48.10
CA ALA A 783 -33.03 -19.21 46.99
C ALA A 783 -33.69 -19.63 45.66
N LYS A 784 -33.76 -18.69 44.71
CA LYS A 784 -34.41 -18.89 43.40
C LYS A 784 -33.60 -19.73 42.42
N SER A 785 -32.33 -19.95 42.69
CA SER A 785 -31.44 -20.77 41.87
C SER A 785 -30.23 -21.20 42.68
N HIS A 786 -29.55 -22.21 42.17
CA HIS A 786 -28.31 -22.75 42.72
C HIS A 786 -27.33 -23.02 41.59
N THR A 787 -26.08 -22.63 41.75
CA THR A 787 -25.02 -22.91 40.78
C THR A 787 -24.15 -24.05 41.30
N ILE A 788 -24.02 -25.10 40.50
CA ILE A 788 -23.10 -26.21 40.77
C ILE A 788 -21.85 -26.07 39.91
N LYS A 789 -20.71 -26.56 40.41
CA LYS A 789 -19.46 -26.65 39.65
C LYS A 789 -19.18 -28.12 39.35
N VAL A 790 -19.08 -28.48 38.08
CA VAL A 790 -18.77 -29.84 37.63
C VAL A 790 -17.42 -29.87 36.92
N ALA A 791 -16.70 -30.97 37.05
CA ALA A 791 -15.49 -31.26 36.29
C ALA A 791 -15.71 -32.47 35.40
N VAL A 792 -15.23 -32.40 34.16
CA VAL A 792 -15.23 -33.51 33.20
C VAL A 792 -13.79 -33.78 32.81
N SER A 793 -13.37 -35.04 32.94
CA SER A 793 -12.02 -35.47 32.57
C SER A 793 -12.06 -36.66 31.61
N ASP A 794 -11.19 -36.64 30.61
CA ASP A 794 -10.86 -37.76 29.72
C ASP A 794 -9.84 -38.74 30.36
N GLY A 795 -9.29 -38.40 31.53
CA GLY A 795 -8.23 -39.13 32.22
C GLY A 795 -6.84 -38.51 32.12
N LYS A 796 -6.64 -37.53 31.23
CA LYS A 796 -5.39 -36.76 31.04
C LYS A 796 -5.64 -35.26 31.31
N VAL A 797 -6.66 -34.69 30.71
CA VAL A 797 -7.11 -33.30 30.88
C VAL A 797 -8.44 -33.27 31.65
N THR A 798 -8.66 -32.21 32.44
CA THR A 798 -9.90 -31.98 33.19
C THR A 798 -10.40 -30.57 32.92
N VAL A 799 -11.67 -30.43 32.52
CA VAL A 799 -12.34 -29.16 32.25
C VAL A 799 -13.46 -28.95 33.26
N GLU A 800 -13.47 -27.78 33.91
CA GLU A 800 -14.50 -27.40 34.88
C GLU A 800 -15.57 -26.49 34.27
N LYS A 801 -16.82 -26.61 34.72
CA LYS A 801 -17.94 -25.79 34.27
C LYS A 801 -18.94 -25.51 35.39
N ASP A 802 -19.35 -24.24 35.49
CA ASP A 802 -20.47 -23.83 36.32
C ASP A 802 -21.79 -24.01 35.58
N ILE A 803 -22.76 -24.65 36.24
CA ILE A 803 -24.11 -24.91 35.71
C ILE A 803 -25.13 -24.39 36.73
N THR A 804 -25.98 -23.46 36.30
CA THR A 804 -27.04 -22.89 37.15
C THR A 804 -28.33 -23.67 37.00
N ILE A 805 -28.92 -24.07 38.12
CA ILE A 805 -30.19 -24.79 38.24
C ILE A 805 -31.21 -23.87 38.91
N ASN A 806 -32.31 -23.58 38.24
CA ASN A 806 -33.36 -22.69 38.75
C ASN A 806 -34.38 -23.45 39.60
N VAL A 807 -34.85 -22.82 40.68
CA VAL A 807 -35.94 -23.30 41.54
C VAL A 807 -37.24 -22.61 41.11
N LEU A 808 -38.34 -23.36 41.01
CA LEU A 808 -39.66 -22.87 40.63
C LEU A 808 -40.59 -22.84 41.87
N ASP A 809 -41.31 -21.72 42.03
CA ASP A 809 -42.22 -21.36 43.14
C ASP A 809 -43.52 -22.21 43.20
N VAL A 810 -43.92 -22.58 44.43
CA VAL A 810 -45.13 -23.31 44.83
C VAL A 810 -45.81 -22.67 46.08
N ASN A 811 -46.36 -21.46 45.96
CA ASN A 811 -47.30 -20.77 46.89
C ASN A 811 -47.88 -21.52 48.14
N GLU A 812 -47.44 -21.15 49.37
CA GLU A 812 -47.96 -21.61 50.68
C GLU A 812 -48.70 -20.53 51.54
N ALA A 813 -49.26 -20.93 52.70
CA ALA A 813 -49.99 -20.05 53.65
C ALA A 813 -49.08 -19.46 54.76
N PRO A 814 -49.29 -18.20 55.23
CA PRO A 814 -48.32 -17.48 56.07
C PRO A 814 -48.27 -17.94 57.54
N VAL A 815 -47.05 -18.05 58.08
CA VAL A 815 -46.72 -18.47 59.47
C VAL A 815 -46.54 -17.25 60.38
N ASN A 816 -47.10 -17.29 61.60
CA ASN A 816 -47.02 -16.22 62.62
C ASN A 816 -45.56 -15.98 63.08
N GLN A 817 -45.06 -14.74 63.03
CA GLN A 817 -43.63 -14.41 63.24
C GLN A 817 -43.32 -13.92 64.67
N ALA A 818 -42.03 -13.89 65.03
CA ALA A 818 -41.55 -13.37 66.32
C ALA A 818 -41.41 -11.84 66.33
N PRO A 819 -41.45 -11.16 67.50
CA PRO A 819 -41.23 -9.72 67.59
C PRO A 819 -39.87 -9.26 67.06
N ILE A 820 -39.86 -8.26 66.18
CA ILE A 820 -38.68 -7.72 65.50
C ILE A 820 -38.32 -6.31 65.99
N LYS A 821 -37.16 -5.79 65.57
CA LYS A 821 -36.67 -4.43 65.88
C LYS A 821 -36.48 -4.16 67.39
N LEU A 822 -35.87 -5.10 68.09
CA LEU A 822 -35.49 -4.94 69.49
C LEU A 822 -34.52 -3.76 69.62
N SER A 823 -34.83 -2.84 70.50
CA SER A 823 -34.08 -1.60 70.72
C SER A 823 -34.10 -1.22 72.19
N PHE A 824 -33.02 -0.56 72.62
CA PHE A 824 -32.90 -0.02 73.97
C PHE A 824 -32.57 1.47 73.90
N SER A 825 -33.33 2.28 74.64
CA SER A 825 -33.31 3.75 74.51
C SER A 825 -32.01 4.46 74.89
N ARG A 826 -31.01 3.75 75.42
CA ARG A 826 -29.79 4.33 76.02
C ARG A 826 -28.58 3.47 75.68
N SER A 827 -27.45 4.12 75.42
CA SER A 827 -26.18 3.47 75.09
C SER A 827 -25.10 3.63 76.16
N SER A 828 -25.38 4.37 77.25
CA SER A 828 -24.44 4.56 78.35
C SER A 828 -25.13 4.91 79.67
N ILE A 829 -24.42 4.64 80.77
CA ILE A 829 -24.81 4.97 82.13
C ILE A 829 -23.59 5.44 82.91
N SER A 830 -23.72 6.48 83.73
CA SER A 830 -22.63 6.87 84.64
C SER A 830 -22.54 5.91 85.82
N GLU A 831 -21.33 5.69 86.32
CA GLU A 831 -21.15 5.02 87.61
C GLU A 831 -21.73 5.85 88.78
N ASN A 832 -21.76 5.27 89.98
CA ASN A 832 -22.28 5.92 91.20
C ASN A 832 -23.76 6.36 91.18
N VAL A 833 -24.52 5.91 90.19
CA VAL A 833 -25.98 6.08 90.19
C VAL A 833 -26.63 5.28 91.33
N ALA A 834 -27.62 5.86 92.00
CA ALA A 834 -28.32 5.19 93.08
C ALA A 834 -28.98 3.87 92.61
N ILE A 835 -28.96 2.84 93.46
CA ILE A 835 -29.66 1.57 93.19
C ILE A 835 -31.16 1.84 93.01
N GLY A 836 -31.75 1.26 91.97
CA GLY A 836 -33.14 1.47 91.56
C GLY A 836 -33.32 2.55 90.49
N THR A 837 -32.22 3.19 90.05
CA THR A 837 -32.25 4.21 89.00
C THR A 837 -32.72 3.60 87.68
N SER A 838 -33.59 4.34 86.99
CA SER A 838 -34.03 4.04 85.63
C SER A 838 -32.89 4.19 84.63
N VAL A 839 -32.45 3.09 84.03
CA VAL A 839 -31.41 3.09 83.00
C VAL A 839 -32.01 3.47 81.66
N GLY A 840 -33.00 2.71 81.18
CA GLY A 840 -33.65 2.93 79.89
C GLY A 840 -34.86 2.02 79.67
N LEU A 841 -35.53 2.17 78.52
CA LEU A 841 -36.68 1.38 78.09
C LEU A 841 -36.33 0.46 76.92
N LEU A 842 -36.91 -0.73 76.93
CA LEU A 842 -36.90 -1.72 75.85
C LEU A 842 -38.14 -1.54 74.96
N SER A 843 -37.92 -1.64 73.65
CA SER A 843 -38.98 -1.59 72.62
C SER A 843 -38.72 -2.58 71.49
N ALA A 844 -39.80 -3.15 70.95
CA ALA A 844 -39.83 -4.06 69.81
C ALA A 844 -41.21 -3.97 69.15
N VAL A 845 -41.31 -4.49 67.93
CA VAL A 845 -42.53 -4.49 67.12
C VAL A 845 -42.92 -5.94 66.83
N ASP A 846 -44.12 -6.32 67.21
CA ASP A 846 -44.74 -7.57 66.75
C ASP A 846 -45.19 -7.37 65.29
N PRO A 847 -44.70 -8.17 64.32
CA PRO A 847 -45.04 -8.00 62.90
C PRO A 847 -46.55 -8.05 62.63
N GLU A 848 -47.30 -8.76 63.47
CA GLU A 848 -48.75 -8.92 63.41
C GLU A 848 -49.52 -7.91 64.30
N GLY A 849 -48.82 -7.01 65.00
CA GLY A 849 -49.40 -5.92 65.77
C GLY A 849 -49.80 -6.27 67.22
N GLY A 850 -49.36 -7.42 67.73
CA GLY A 850 -49.56 -7.89 69.09
C GLY A 850 -48.77 -7.13 70.17
N THR A 851 -49.10 -7.40 71.44
CA THR A 851 -48.40 -6.81 72.60
C THR A 851 -47.14 -7.60 72.95
N VAL A 852 -45.98 -6.92 73.00
CA VAL A 852 -44.68 -7.52 73.35
C VAL A 852 -44.46 -7.54 74.86
N LYS A 853 -44.01 -8.69 75.38
CA LYS A 853 -43.54 -8.87 76.77
C LYS A 853 -42.03 -9.09 76.81
N TRP A 854 -41.43 -8.81 77.97
CA TRP A 854 -39.98 -8.79 78.13
C TRP A 854 -39.52 -9.63 79.32
N ARG A 855 -38.36 -10.26 79.18
CA ARG A 855 -37.57 -10.81 80.28
C ARG A 855 -36.09 -10.57 80.04
N LEU A 856 -35.30 -10.60 81.11
CA LEU A 856 -33.84 -10.66 81.03
C LEU A 856 -33.41 -12.11 81.14
N THR A 857 -32.55 -12.54 80.23
CA THR A 857 -31.86 -13.83 80.29
C THR A 857 -30.44 -13.68 80.84
N ASP A 858 -29.85 -12.50 80.68
CA ASP A 858 -28.66 -12.04 81.38
C ASP A 858 -28.95 -10.65 81.96
N ASP A 859 -28.73 -10.47 83.26
CA ASP A 859 -28.96 -9.21 83.98
C ASP A 859 -27.65 -8.45 84.30
N ALA A 860 -26.59 -8.72 83.54
CA ALA A 860 -25.24 -8.17 83.69
C ALA A 860 -24.67 -8.49 85.09
N ASP A 861 -24.56 -9.78 85.40
CA ASP A 861 -24.10 -10.28 86.71
C ASP A 861 -24.88 -9.71 87.92
N GLY A 862 -26.19 -9.52 87.76
CA GLY A 862 -27.06 -9.00 88.81
C GLY A 862 -27.07 -7.47 88.96
N ILE A 863 -26.40 -6.73 88.07
CA ILE A 863 -26.37 -5.27 88.10
C ILE A 863 -27.71 -4.66 87.70
N PHE A 864 -28.46 -5.31 86.79
CA PHE A 864 -29.74 -4.82 86.33
C PHE A 864 -30.93 -5.63 86.84
N LYS A 865 -32.11 -5.02 86.77
CA LYS A 865 -33.40 -5.70 86.89
C LYS A 865 -34.39 -5.11 85.90
N LEU A 866 -35.35 -5.93 85.49
CA LEU A 866 -36.45 -5.53 84.64
C LEU A 866 -37.70 -5.24 85.47
N VAL A 867 -38.32 -4.09 85.24
CA VAL A 867 -39.63 -3.72 85.79
C VAL A 867 -40.51 -3.27 84.63
N GLY A 868 -41.44 -4.14 84.19
CA GLY A 868 -42.18 -3.92 82.95
C GLY A 868 -41.25 -4.06 81.73
N ASN A 869 -41.15 -3.02 80.90
CA ASN A 869 -40.16 -2.92 79.81
C ASN A 869 -38.99 -1.99 80.16
N LYS A 870 -38.76 -1.73 81.44
CA LYS A 870 -37.78 -0.75 81.92
C LYS A 870 -36.64 -1.42 82.66
N ILE A 871 -35.41 -1.11 82.25
CA ILE A 871 -34.19 -1.57 82.92
C ILE A 871 -33.85 -0.60 84.06
N GLN A 872 -33.64 -1.15 85.26
CA GLN A 872 -33.22 -0.40 86.44
C GLN A 872 -31.98 -0.99 87.08
N THR A 873 -31.17 -0.15 87.73
CA THR A 873 -30.03 -0.63 88.52
C THR A 873 -30.51 -1.41 89.75
N LYS A 874 -29.83 -2.51 90.05
CA LYS A 874 -30.07 -3.42 91.17
C LYS A 874 -28.84 -3.53 92.07
N ALA A 875 -27.65 -3.34 91.52
CA ALA A 875 -26.39 -3.19 92.26
C ALA A 875 -25.71 -1.85 91.91
N ALA A 876 -24.68 -1.49 92.66
CA ALA A 876 -23.82 -0.35 92.34
C ALA A 876 -23.02 -0.66 91.06
N ILE A 877 -22.74 0.38 90.28
CA ILE A 877 -21.89 0.33 89.09
C ILE A 877 -20.61 1.10 89.44
N ASP A 878 -19.48 0.49 89.12
CA ASP A 878 -18.13 0.97 89.39
C ASP A 878 -17.35 0.90 88.08
N PHE A 879 -16.89 2.06 87.57
CA PHE A 879 -16.24 2.16 86.28
C PHE A 879 -14.90 1.43 86.29
N GLU A 880 -14.08 1.62 87.32
CA GLU A 880 -12.77 0.98 87.45
C GLU A 880 -12.82 -0.54 87.36
N SER A 881 -13.96 -1.14 87.73
CA SER A 881 -14.22 -2.57 87.60
C SER A 881 -14.69 -2.96 86.19
N ASN A 882 -15.65 -2.23 85.62
CA ASN A 882 -16.26 -2.55 84.33
C ASN A 882 -16.57 -1.30 83.50
N HIS A 883 -15.84 -1.08 82.40
CA HIS A 883 -16.07 0.04 81.49
C HIS A 883 -17.30 -0.14 80.56
N SER A 884 -17.87 -1.34 80.51
CA SER A 884 -19.09 -1.64 79.77
C SER A 884 -19.90 -2.72 80.46
N LEU A 885 -21.23 -2.60 80.38
CA LEU A 885 -22.17 -3.58 80.92
C LEU A 885 -23.05 -4.10 79.80
N THR A 886 -23.07 -5.41 79.61
CA THR A 886 -23.92 -6.07 78.61
C THR A 886 -24.99 -6.88 79.31
N PHE A 887 -26.24 -6.74 78.88
CA PHE A 887 -27.35 -7.57 79.34
C PHE A 887 -28.15 -8.09 78.14
N THR A 888 -28.73 -9.27 78.28
CA THR A 888 -29.54 -9.89 77.22
C THR A 888 -31.02 -9.77 77.57
N ALA A 889 -31.80 -9.18 76.66
CA ALA A 889 -33.25 -9.08 76.81
C ALA A 889 -33.96 -9.84 75.69
N GLU A 890 -35.00 -10.59 76.08
CA GLU A 890 -35.87 -11.31 75.18
C GLU A 890 -37.23 -10.64 75.08
N ALA A 891 -37.63 -10.32 73.85
CA ALA A 891 -38.98 -9.92 73.49
C ALA A 891 -39.78 -11.15 73.08
N TYR A 892 -41.00 -11.30 73.59
CA TYR A 892 -41.88 -12.37 73.17
C TYR A 892 -43.34 -11.94 73.04
N ASP A 893 -44.03 -12.54 72.08
CA ASP A 893 -45.43 -12.29 71.76
C ASP A 893 -46.39 -13.11 72.65
N ALA A 894 -47.69 -13.03 72.38
CA ALA A 894 -48.70 -13.82 73.08
C ALA A 894 -48.66 -15.32 72.73
N ALA A 895 -48.11 -15.69 71.57
CA ALA A 895 -47.95 -17.07 71.10
C ALA A 895 -46.69 -17.76 71.66
N GLY A 896 -45.78 -16.98 72.26
CA GLY A 896 -44.53 -17.45 72.84
C GLY A 896 -43.35 -17.44 71.87
N ASN A 897 -43.47 -16.83 70.69
CA ASN A 897 -42.36 -16.62 69.78
C ASN A 897 -41.41 -15.58 70.38
N ILE A 898 -40.11 -15.88 70.38
CA ILE A 898 -39.09 -15.10 71.09
C ILE A 898 -38.07 -14.55 70.10
N THR A 899 -37.63 -13.33 70.34
CA THR A 899 -36.39 -12.78 69.76
C THR A 899 -35.53 -12.25 70.91
N SER A 900 -34.23 -12.58 70.88
CA SER A 900 -33.26 -12.21 71.91
C SER A 900 -32.24 -11.23 71.35
N HIS A 901 -31.79 -10.28 72.17
CA HIS A 901 -30.72 -9.36 71.79
C HIS A 901 -29.89 -8.91 72.99
N ASP A 902 -28.58 -8.78 72.77
CA ASP A 902 -27.62 -8.27 73.75
C ASP A 902 -27.52 -6.75 73.62
N PHE A 903 -27.73 -6.05 74.73
CA PHE A 903 -27.58 -4.61 74.81
C PHE A 903 -26.36 -4.27 75.65
N THR A 904 -25.39 -3.59 75.04
CA THR A 904 -24.18 -3.12 75.71
C THR A 904 -24.29 -1.63 76.02
N LEU A 905 -24.05 -1.26 77.27
CA LEU A 905 -23.93 0.13 77.71
C LEU A 905 -22.49 0.43 78.07
N ALA A 906 -21.98 1.57 77.60
CA ALA A 906 -20.75 2.12 78.13
C ALA A 906 -20.98 2.67 79.55
N VAL A 907 -20.13 2.31 80.50
CA VAL A 907 -20.09 2.95 81.81
C VAL A 907 -19.26 4.23 81.68
N LYS A 908 -19.78 5.35 82.17
CA LYS A 908 -19.06 6.63 82.17
C LYS A 908 -18.43 6.87 83.53
N ASP A 909 -17.12 7.05 83.53
CA ASP A 909 -16.31 7.49 84.66
C ASP A 909 -16.88 8.77 85.27
N VAL A 910 -17.07 8.75 86.58
CA VAL A 910 -17.38 9.91 87.43
C VAL A 910 -16.28 10.02 88.47
N PHE A 911 -15.32 10.92 88.20
CA PHE A 911 -14.14 11.19 89.03
C PHE A 911 -14.36 11.01 90.54
N GLU A 912 -13.67 10.02 91.10
CA GLU A 912 -13.56 9.79 92.54
C GLU A 912 -12.20 10.30 93.06
N PRO A 913 -12.15 11.20 94.06
CA PRO A 913 -10.87 11.67 94.60
C PRO A 913 -10.11 10.54 95.30
N SER A 914 -8.90 10.25 94.83
CA SER A 914 -8.05 9.15 95.31
C SER A 914 -7.78 9.21 96.82
N SER A 915 -8.11 8.14 97.53
CA SER A 915 -7.58 7.91 98.88
C SER A 915 -6.15 7.39 98.76
N SER A 916 -5.18 8.27 98.58
CA SER A 916 -3.79 7.92 98.90
C SER A 916 -3.65 7.77 100.41
N SER A 917 -2.98 6.70 100.80
CA SER A 917 -2.66 6.39 102.19
C SER A 917 -1.78 7.48 102.80
N LEU A 918 -2.39 8.33 103.63
CA LEU A 918 -1.69 9.00 104.70
C LEU A 918 -2.39 8.64 106.01
N LEU A 919 -1.78 7.69 106.73
CA LEU A 919 -1.85 7.65 108.17
C LEU A 919 -1.50 9.05 108.70
N HIS A 920 -2.50 9.73 109.24
CA HIS A 920 -2.31 10.75 110.25
C HIS A 920 -3.34 10.50 111.33
N ASP A 921 -3.03 9.54 112.18
CA ASP A 921 -3.06 9.77 113.62
C ASP A 921 -2.35 8.61 114.32
N ALA A 922 -1.23 8.91 114.94
CA ALA A 922 -1.04 8.44 116.30
C ALA A 922 -1.24 9.66 117.22
N LEU A 923 -2.50 10.08 117.38
CA LEU A 923 -3.08 10.06 118.72
C LEU A 923 -3.76 8.69 118.82
N ILE A 924 -3.11 7.60 119.22
CA ILE A 924 -2.08 7.40 120.26
C ILE A 924 -1.16 6.26 119.85
#